data_AF-A0A0K6G0B8-F1
#
_entry.id   AF-A0A0K6G0B8-F1
#
_cell.length_a   1.000
_cell.length_b   1.000
_cell.length_c   1.000
_cell.angle_alpha   90.00
_cell.angle_beta   90.00
_cell.angle_gamma   90.00
#
_symmetry.space_group_name_H-M   'P 1'
#
loop_
_entity.id
_entity.type
_entity.pdbx_description
1 polymer ?
#
loop_
_entity_poly.entity_id
_entity_poly.type
_entity_poly.pdbx_seq_one_letter_code
_entity_poly.pdbx_strand_id
1 'polypeptide(L)'
;MMHPLVLLALGLSASVSGSPLHVTRADPCAAIHNTTWLKPSQVHSCLSYFPFNATLRDNVVDVLSAMLDQFHASTKFHLDMPEPFKDTTVDILGELQRIKKSTYSSDFELHQDVSRTVNRLADGHAGYTNYCYDNLFITLLPFPLVTLAQPGNENIQNIYIVPEASKIALQFGIEGDALEVWRSKLGRNLSDFDGARIVSIDGKAPWDVVDAHAAVAGNYQAKTTRQNGFFYSHSLQSFQLGDFAQSPLPIRGDSISLTLVRNGTNSEETYDVPYLSTRGANALNFTNAQDLWAKNCRATNETNGRSYSEFARAKGKTGTGAELTYPVRFQRDPIIPQTHRVHRIAVSNSVKDNSEFDATFMERLFPAGNVSGTGDMNWFVLKDGKTAVLRLGSFQGNLTALQQNVLDGIDAVKSAGASKLLIDVTNNGGGFVCLASWLHRVLAGPEPGLDFQPGMNSSVRAQQLPKKIVETIVGLNLTEFPGFLYNPSSWKDIKNKTFPSNYNWLTPSVEVQANAVTDEFSQKMGDDCLPFQLIPPRTRPFEFENIAIMSNGRCGSSCSLFSILMHVRYQVKTVVVGGKPGTTQQYCGIVGGQSSNYVNITSEVKTYGLANDPLAPPDFLTNSEQGIVFRLAYSPSDPSTFEEFRSHPAQYTFPLLPSTVNDLKALWEDIAVRLWPA
;
A
#
# COMPACT_ATOMS: atom_id res chain seq x y z
N MET A 1 -15.35 98.02 -1.97
CA MET A 1 -15.48 98.68 -3.29
C MET A 1 -15.16 97.68 -4.38
N MET A 2 -15.97 97.71 -5.44
CA MET A 2 -15.75 97.15 -6.79
C MET A 2 -15.83 95.61 -6.98
N HIS A 3 -16.82 95.19 -7.80
CA HIS A 3 -16.90 93.91 -8.52
C HIS A 3 -15.79 93.79 -9.59
N PRO A 4 -15.48 92.58 -10.09
CA PRO A 4 -16.03 92.12 -11.39
C PRO A 4 -16.35 90.60 -11.41
N LEU A 5 -17.44 90.14 -12.03
CA LEU A 5 -17.71 89.81 -13.44
C LEU A 5 -16.93 88.62 -14.05
N VAL A 6 -17.74 87.73 -14.60
CA VAL A 6 -17.53 86.36 -15.13
C VAL A 6 -16.85 86.35 -16.51
N LEU A 7 -16.09 85.29 -16.82
CA LEU A 7 -16.08 84.68 -18.16
C LEU A 7 -15.63 83.21 -18.14
N LEU A 8 -16.50 82.34 -18.67
CA LEU A 8 -16.30 80.92 -18.92
C LEU A 8 -15.51 80.72 -20.23
N ALA A 9 -14.54 79.81 -20.24
CA ALA A 9 -14.00 79.23 -21.46
C ALA A 9 -13.81 77.71 -21.27
N LEU A 10 -14.49 76.91 -22.09
CA LEU A 10 -14.34 75.47 -22.16
C LEU A 10 -13.02 75.10 -22.85
N GLY A 11 -12.22 74.25 -22.21
CA GLY A 11 -11.07 73.58 -22.82
C GLY A 11 -11.16 72.07 -22.62
N LEU A 12 -11.33 71.32 -23.72
CA LEU A 12 -11.15 69.86 -23.73
C LEU A 12 -9.68 69.54 -23.45
N SER A 13 -9.42 68.75 -22.40
CA SER A 13 -8.11 68.12 -22.15
C SER A 13 -8.30 66.61 -22.16
N ALA A 14 -7.64 65.96 -23.12
CA ALA A 14 -7.59 64.51 -23.26
C ALA A 14 -6.72 63.93 -22.13
N SER A 15 -7.34 63.17 -21.24
CA SER A 15 -6.64 62.36 -20.23
C SER A 15 -6.26 61.01 -20.83
N VAL A 16 -4.96 60.80 -21.03
CA VAL A 16 -4.37 59.49 -21.34
C VAL A 16 -4.49 58.62 -20.09
N SER A 17 -5.45 57.70 -20.09
CA SER A 17 -5.56 56.63 -19.10
C SER A 17 -4.65 55.48 -19.48
N GLY A 18 -3.47 55.41 -18.88
CA GLY A 18 -2.65 54.20 -18.87
C GLY A 18 -3.27 53.17 -17.93
N SER A 19 -3.86 52.11 -18.48
CA SER A 19 -4.26 50.93 -17.71
C SER A 19 -3.00 50.21 -17.22
N PRO A 20 -2.97 49.71 -15.96
CA PRO A 20 -1.87 48.86 -15.52
C PRO A 20 -1.91 47.56 -16.36
N LEU A 21 -0.78 47.22 -16.97
CA LEU A 21 -0.58 45.93 -17.64
C LEU A 21 -0.78 44.82 -16.60
N HIS A 22 -1.94 44.19 -16.60
CA HIS A 22 -2.13 42.88 -15.96
C HIS A 22 -1.26 41.88 -16.72
N VAL A 23 -0.07 41.59 -16.17
CA VAL A 23 0.71 40.42 -16.59
C VAL A 23 -0.07 39.20 -16.12
N THR A 24 -0.88 38.62 -17.01
CA THR A 24 -1.50 37.32 -16.79
C THR A 24 -0.37 36.30 -16.67
N ARG A 25 -0.20 35.71 -15.47
CA ARG A 25 0.77 34.64 -15.24
C ARG A 25 0.51 33.53 -16.26
N ALA A 26 1.52 33.19 -17.07
CA ALA A 26 1.40 32.11 -18.04
C ALA A 26 1.07 30.80 -17.32
N ASP A 27 0.13 30.03 -17.86
CA ASP A 27 -0.32 28.75 -17.28
C ASP A 27 0.77 27.68 -17.50
N PRO A 28 1.46 27.23 -16.43
CA PRO A 28 2.51 26.20 -16.54
C PRO A 28 1.96 24.83 -16.93
N CYS A 29 0.70 24.52 -16.64
CA CYS A 29 0.08 23.25 -17.04
C CYS A 29 -0.18 23.20 -18.55
N ALA A 30 -0.49 24.34 -19.17
CA ALA A 30 -0.59 24.45 -20.62
C ALA A 30 0.77 24.29 -21.34
N ALA A 31 1.89 24.35 -20.63
CA ALA A 31 3.21 24.11 -21.23
C ALA A 31 3.61 22.63 -21.26
N ILE A 32 2.96 21.77 -20.47
CA ILE A 32 3.38 20.37 -20.27
C ILE A 32 2.38 19.34 -20.80
N HIS A 33 1.18 19.77 -21.23
CA HIS A 33 0.05 18.86 -21.45
C HIS A 33 0.24 17.84 -22.59
N ASN A 34 1.09 18.13 -23.57
CA ASN A 34 1.35 17.31 -24.76
C ASN A 34 2.75 16.67 -24.76
N THR A 35 3.50 16.77 -23.66
CA THR A 35 4.87 16.26 -23.58
C THR A 35 4.90 14.94 -22.82
N THR A 36 5.51 13.91 -23.42
CA THR A 36 5.64 12.59 -22.81
C THR A 36 6.64 12.59 -21.65
N TRP A 37 7.79 13.23 -21.82
CA TRP A 37 8.88 13.25 -20.83
C TRP A 37 9.18 14.68 -20.38
N LEU A 38 9.02 14.92 -19.08
CA LEU A 38 9.10 16.23 -18.45
C LEU A 38 10.21 16.24 -17.40
N LYS A 39 10.76 17.43 -17.13
CA LYS A 39 11.55 17.64 -15.93
C LYS A 39 10.63 17.73 -14.70
N PRO A 40 11.03 17.20 -13.53
CA PRO A 40 10.27 17.36 -12.30
C PRO A 40 9.91 18.81 -11.99
N SER A 41 10.82 19.77 -12.22
CA SER A 41 10.56 21.20 -12.00
C SER A 41 9.40 21.76 -12.85
N GLN A 42 9.19 21.26 -14.07
CA GLN A 42 8.07 21.66 -14.93
C GLN A 42 6.75 21.13 -14.38
N VAL A 43 6.73 19.87 -13.93
CA VAL A 43 5.55 19.27 -13.29
C VAL A 43 5.24 19.98 -11.97
N HIS A 44 6.25 20.19 -11.13
CA HIS A 44 6.13 20.91 -9.87
C HIS A 44 5.56 22.32 -10.07
N SER A 45 5.99 23.02 -11.14
CA SER A 45 5.46 24.35 -11.48
C SER A 45 3.98 24.31 -11.85
N CYS A 46 3.51 23.26 -12.54
CA CYS A 46 2.09 23.04 -12.80
C CYS A 46 1.30 22.73 -11.53
N LEU A 47 1.76 21.78 -10.69
CA LEU A 47 1.04 21.40 -9.47
C LEU A 47 1.00 22.54 -8.44
N SER A 48 2.06 23.35 -8.36
CA SER A 48 2.13 24.52 -7.47
C SER A 48 1.39 25.76 -8.02
N TYR A 49 0.77 25.67 -9.20
CA TYR A 49 0.02 26.77 -9.79
C TYR A 49 -1.32 27.02 -9.09
N PHE A 50 -1.90 25.97 -8.48
CA PHE A 50 -3.18 26.04 -7.80
C PHE A 50 -3.04 26.76 -6.45
N PRO A 51 -3.75 27.88 -6.24
CA PRO A 51 -3.65 28.65 -5.00
C PRO A 51 -4.22 27.85 -3.83
N PHE A 52 -3.62 28.06 -2.66
CA PHE A 52 -4.14 27.50 -1.41
C PHE A 52 -5.61 27.90 -1.17
N ASN A 53 -6.42 26.92 -0.75
CA ASN A 53 -7.84 27.11 -0.45
C ASN A 53 -8.17 26.57 0.95
N ALA A 54 -8.49 27.48 1.88
CA ALA A 54 -8.82 27.13 3.26
C ALA A 54 -10.05 26.22 3.38
N THR A 55 -11.03 26.34 2.47
CA THR A 55 -12.20 25.45 2.46
C THR A 55 -11.83 24.02 2.12
N LEU A 56 -10.91 23.82 1.16
CA LEU A 56 -10.42 22.47 0.82
C LEU A 56 -9.58 21.89 1.94
N ARG A 57 -8.70 22.70 2.56
CA ARG A 57 -7.95 22.33 3.76
C ARG A 57 -8.88 21.85 4.88
N ASP A 58 -9.85 22.67 5.24
CA ASP A 58 -10.76 22.36 6.35
C ASP A 58 -11.57 21.10 6.05
N ASN A 59 -12.05 20.94 4.81
CA ASN A 59 -12.75 19.73 4.38
C ASN A 59 -11.86 18.47 4.50
N VAL A 60 -10.66 18.48 3.91
CA VAL A 60 -9.74 17.32 3.97
C VAL A 60 -9.41 16.97 5.42
N VAL A 61 -9.07 17.97 6.24
CA VAL A 61 -8.76 17.75 7.66
C VAL A 61 -9.96 17.20 8.42
N ASP A 62 -11.17 17.69 8.16
CA ASP A 62 -12.38 17.25 8.87
C ASP A 62 -12.74 15.81 8.50
N VAL A 63 -12.62 15.41 7.23
CA VAL A 63 -12.80 14.02 6.81
C VAL A 63 -11.77 13.11 7.49
N LEU A 64 -10.49 13.45 7.38
CA LEU A 64 -9.41 12.63 7.95
C LEU A 64 -9.54 12.51 9.47
N SER A 65 -9.86 13.62 10.16
CA SER A 65 -10.04 13.64 11.61
C SER A 65 -11.21 12.76 12.05
N ALA A 66 -12.38 12.88 11.41
CA ALA A 66 -13.54 12.06 11.74
C ALA A 66 -13.28 10.57 11.48
N MET A 67 -12.64 10.23 10.37
CA MET A 67 -12.30 8.84 10.05
C MET A 67 -11.29 8.22 11.04
N LEU A 68 -10.21 8.95 11.36
CA LEU A 68 -9.19 8.46 12.29
C LEU A 68 -9.69 8.46 13.73
N ASP A 69 -10.52 9.42 14.12
CA ASP A 69 -11.06 9.50 15.48
C ASP A 69 -12.15 8.44 15.73
N GLN A 70 -13.08 8.25 14.80
CA GLN A 70 -14.24 7.38 15.01
C GLN A 70 -14.02 5.92 14.60
N PHE A 71 -13.22 5.65 13.56
CA PHE A 71 -13.22 4.34 12.90
C PHE A 71 -11.86 3.63 12.87
N HIS A 72 -10.76 4.36 12.79
CA HIS A 72 -9.44 3.75 12.71
C HIS A 72 -9.03 3.11 14.05
N ALA A 73 -8.70 1.82 14.01
CA ALA A 73 -8.51 1.03 15.22
C ALA A 73 -7.22 1.33 15.99
N SER A 74 -6.14 1.77 15.33
CA SER A 74 -4.84 1.99 15.97
C SER A 74 -4.56 3.44 16.39
N THR A 75 -5.48 4.38 16.18
CA THR A 75 -5.24 5.83 16.39
C THR A 75 -4.57 6.18 17.71
N LYS A 76 -5.08 5.66 18.84
CA LYS A 76 -4.50 5.96 20.17
C LYS A 76 -3.20 5.22 20.46
N PHE A 77 -2.96 4.08 19.80
CA PHE A 77 -1.71 3.33 19.96
C PHE A 77 -0.51 4.07 19.35
N HIS A 78 -0.73 4.87 18.30
CA HIS A 78 0.33 5.69 17.70
C HIS A 78 0.86 6.82 18.59
N LEU A 79 0.20 7.13 19.72
CA LEU A 79 0.68 8.13 20.67
C LEU A 79 1.99 7.73 21.37
N ASP A 80 2.25 6.43 21.45
CA ASP A 80 3.49 5.88 22.01
C ASP A 80 3.74 4.47 21.44
N MET A 81 4.45 4.39 20.32
CA MET A 81 4.74 3.11 19.67
C MET A 81 5.89 2.37 20.37
N PRO A 82 5.80 1.04 20.57
CA PRO A 82 6.88 0.27 21.17
C PRO A 82 8.06 0.08 20.21
N GLU A 83 9.23 -0.30 20.74
CA GLU A 83 10.34 -0.78 19.90
C GLU A 83 9.95 -2.05 19.12
N PRO A 84 10.40 -2.22 17.86
CA PRO A 84 11.31 -1.36 17.09
C PRO A 84 10.61 -0.25 16.27
N PHE A 85 9.35 0.07 16.58
CA PHE A 85 8.49 1.00 15.82
C PHE A 85 8.44 2.40 16.44
N LYS A 86 9.32 2.72 17.38
CA LYS A 86 9.26 3.98 18.14
C LYS A 86 9.27 5.22 17.25
N ASP A 87 9.95 5.15 16.11
CA ASP A 87 10.07 6.24 15.14
C ASP A 87 8.76 6.55 14.38
N THR A 88 7.72 5.73 14.52
CA THR A 88 6.38 5.95 13.94
C THR A 88 5.38 6.54 14.94
N THR A 89 5.86 7.00 16.10
CA THR A 89 5.05 7.70 17.10
C THR A 89 4.54 9.03 16.56
N VAL A 90 3.22 9.22 16.61
CA VAL A 90 2.54 10.44 16.13
C VAL A 90 1.19 10.65 16.84
N ASP A 91 0.96 11.88 17.30
CA ASP A 91 -0.40 12.36 17.60
C ASP A 91 -1.04 12.84 16.30
N ILE A 92 -1.63 11.89 15.56
CA ILE A 92 -2.17 12.17 14.22
C ILE A 92 -3.33 13.17 14.26
N LEU A 93 -4.16 13.13 15.30
CA LEU A 93 -5.27 14.07 15.46
C LEU A 93 -4.74 15.46 15.81
N GLY A 94 -3.73 15.55 16.69
CA GLY A 94 -3.05 16.81 16.99
C GLY A 94 -2.38 17.44 15.76
N GLU A 95 -1.70 16.64 14.94
CA GLU A 95 -1.08 17.13 13.69
C GLU A 95 -2.12 17.59 12.67
N LEU A 96 -3.25 16.91 12.54
CA LEU A 96 -4.36 17.38 11.70
C LEU A 96 -4.93 18.72 12.19
N GLN A 97 -5.03 18.93 13.50
CA GLN A 97 -5.41 20.23 14.05
C GLN A 97 -4.35 21.33 13.82
N ARG A 98 -3.05 20.98 13.79
CA ARG A 98 -1.98 21.90 13.36
C ARG A 98 -2.20 22.30 11.90
N ILE A 99 -2.46 21.34 11.01
CA ILE A 99 -2.73 21.59 9.59
C ILE A 99 -3.96 22.49 9.42
N LYS A 100 -5.05 22.25 10.16
CA LYS A 100 -6.27 23.08 10.12
C LYS A 100 -6.01 24.57 10.39
N LYS A 101 -4.96 24.89 11.16
CA LYS A 101 -4.59 26.26 11.53
C LYS A 101 -3.48 26.84 10.63
N SER A 102 -2.95 26.04 9.71
CA SER A 102 -1.80 26.40 8.87
C SER A 102 -2.24 26.99 7.52
N THR A 103 -1.37 27.80 6.92
CA THR A 103 -1.53 28.36 5.58
C THR A 103 -0.37 27.92 4.69
N TYR A 104 -0.63 27.78 3.40
CA TYR A 104 0.35 27.24 2.44
C TYR A 104 0.47 28.16 1.22
N SER A 105 1.58 28.05 0.49
CA SER A 105 1.79 28.83 -0.73
C SER A 105 0.96 28.32 -1.91
N SER A 106 0.56 27.04 -1.89
CA SER A 106 -0.24 26.36 -2.91
C SER A 106 -1.06 25.22 -2.32
N ASP A 107 -2.07 24.74 -3.04
CA ASP A 107 -2.82 23.54 -2.66
C ASP A 107 -1.94 22.27 -2.68
N PHE A 108 -0.92 22.24 -3.55
CA PHE A 108 0.05 21.15 -3.59
C PHE A 108 0.95 21.09 -2.34
N GLU A 109 1.32 22.23 -1.76
CA GLU A 109 2.08 22.26 -0.50
C GLU A 109 1.24 21.79 0.69
N LEU A 110 -0.06 22.13 0.71
CA LEU A 110 -1.03 21.56 1.65
C LEU A 110 -1.08 20.03 1.52
N HIS A 111 -1.23 19.50 0.30
CA HIS A 111 -1.25 18.05 0.07
C HIS A 111 0.01 17.36 0.60
N GLN A 112 1.20 17.94 0.37
CA GLN A 112 2.45 17.39 0.86
C GLN A 112 2.54 17.36 2.40
N ASP A 113 2.01 18.36 3.10
CA ASP A 113 1.95 18.35 4.57
C ASP A 113 0.98 17.27 5.09
N VAL A 114 -0.22 17.17 4.49
CA VAL A 114 -1.21 16.14 4.85
C VAL A 114 -0.67 14.73 4.59
N SER A 115 -0.15 14.48 3.38
CA SER A 115 0.39 13.17 2.98
C SER A 115 1.55 12.74 3.88
N ARG A 116 2.54 13.61 4.13
CA ARG A 116 3.64 13.30 5.05
C ARG A 116 3.17 13.05 6.48
N THR A 117 2.18 13.82 6.94
CA THR A 117 1.61 13.66 8.29
C THR A 117 0.92 12.31 8.46
N VAL A 118 0.07 11.91 7.51
CA VAL A 118 -0.63 10.62 7.55
C VAL A 118 0.35 9.45 7.39
N ASN A 119 1.36 9.58 6.52
CA ASN A 119 2.39 8.57 6.33
C ASN A 119 3.19 8.25 7.61
N ARG A 120 3.21 9.12 8.62
CA ARG A 120 3.84 8.82 9.92
C ARG A 120 3.16 7.68 10.68
N LEU A 121 1.90 7.36 10.36
CA LEU A 121 1.24 6.15 10.88
C LEU A 121 1.99 4.87 10.49
N ALA A 122 2.78 4.93 9.41
CA ALA A 122 3.61 3.82 8.96
C ALA A 122 2.81 2.53 8.72
N ASP A 123 1.58 2.69 8.20
CA ASP A 123 0.63 1.62 8.01
C ASP A 123 -0.05 1.76 6.64
N GLY A 124 0.22 0.81 5.74
CA GLY A 124 -0.35 0.76 4.40
C GLY A 124 -1.88 0.63 4.37
N HIS A 125 -2.53 0.29 5.50
CA HIS A 125 -3.99 0.35 5.63
C HIS A 125 -4.51 1.73 5.97
N ALA A 126 -3.70 2.60 6.60
CA ALA A 126 -4.11 3.87 7.17
C ALA A 126 -3.56 5.09 6.39
N GLY A 127 -3.62 5.02 5.05
CA GLY A 127 -3.09 6.07 4.16
C GLY A 127 -4.11 7.14 3.73
N TYR A 128 -3.60 8.25 3.20
CA TYR A 128 -4.36 9.28 2.49
C TYR A 128 -3.75 9.49 1.10
N THR A 129 -4.61 9.44 0.08
CA THR A 129 -4.22 9.64 -1.31
C THR A 129 -5.09 10.74 -1.91
N ASN A 130 -4.47 11.68 -2.61
CA ASN A 130 -5.14 12.69 -3.41
C ASN A 130 -4.73 12.53 -4.88
N TYR A 131 -5.63 12.02 -5.70
CA TYR A 131 -5.37 11.72 -7.11
C TYR A 131 -5.21 12.97 -7.99
N CYS A 132 -5.45 14.17 -7.45
CA CYS A 132 -4.99 15.41 -8.08
C CYS A 132 -3.45 15.47 -8.19
N TYR A 133 -2.75 14.78 -7.29
CA TYR A 133 -1.31 14.90 -7.11
C TYR A 133 -0.61 13.55 -7.16
N ASP A 134 -1.04 12.59 -6.33
CA ASP A 134 -0.43 11.28 -6.20
C ASP A 134 -0.68 10.46 -7.47
N ASN A 135 0.41 10.05 -8.14
CA ASN A 135 0.39 9.32 -9.41
C ASN A 135 -0.30 10.05 -10.56
N LEU A 136 -0.57 11.36 -10.44
CA LEU A 136 -0.88 12.16 -11.62
C LEU A 136 0.32 12.20 -12.57
N PHE A 137 1.51 12.28 -11.99
CA PHE A 137 2.80 12.11 -12.65
C PHE A 137 3.67 11.15 -11.85
N ILE A 138 4.51 10.40 -12.55
CA ILE A 138 5.47 9.48 -11.98
C ILE A 138 6.85 9.94 -12.39
N THR A 139 7.76 10.04 -11.42
CA THR A 139 9.15 10.45 -11.65
C THR A 139 10.07 9.23 -11.58
N LEU A 140 10.94 9.09 -12.58
CA LEU A 140 11.74 7.91 -12.84
C LEU A 140 13.25 8.24 -12.93
N LEU A 141 14.06 7.25 -12.55
CA LEU A 141 15.48 7.12 -12.89
C LEU A 141 15.71 5.80 -13.64
N PRO A 142 16.76 5.71 -14.48
CA PRO A 142 17.08 4.49 -15.21
C PRO A 142 17.71 3.40 -14.34
N PHE A 143 18.09 3.74 -13.10
CA PHE A 143 18.98 2.93 -12.27
C PHE A 143 18.29 2.51 -10.97
N PRO A 144 17.41 1.49 -11.01
CA PRO A 144 16.97 0.83 -9.79
C PRO A 144 18.19 0.31 -9.01
N LEU A 145 18.12 0.36 -7.68
CA LEU A 145 19.23 -0.01 -6.79
C LEU A 145 18.93 -1.28 -6.02
N VAL A 146 19.98 -2.03 -5.67
CA VAL A 146 19.88 -3.25 -4.88
C VAL A 146 21.09 -3.43 -3.96
N THR A 147 20.88 -4.10 -2.83
CA THR A 147 21.94 -4.53 -1.92
C THR A 147 22.47 -5.90 -2.34
N LEU A 148 23.76 -6.00 -2.68
CA LEU A 148 24.38 -7.28 -3.04
C LEU A 148 25.56 -7.59 -2.13
N ALA A 149 25.64 -8.85 -1.70
CA ALA A 149 26.80 -9.42 -1.04
C ALA A 149 27.92 -9.72 -2.03
N GLN A 150 29.16 -9.65 -1.55
CA GLN A 150 30.31 -10.14 -2.29
C GLN A 150 30.28 -11.69 -2.32
N PRO A 151 30.37 -12.32 -3.51
CA PRO A 151 30.48 -13.77 -3.62
C PRO A 151 31.66 -14.30 -2.79
N GLY A 152 31.41 -15.28 -1.93
CA GLY A 152 32.42 -15.86 -1.02
C GLY A 152 32.72 -15.05 0.24
N ASN A 153 32.15 -13.84 0.40
CA ASN A 153 32.21 -13.07 1.65
C ASN A 153 30.93 -12.24 1.85
N GLU A 154 29.87 -12.92 2.28
CA GLU A 154 28.52 -12.39 2.41
C GLU A 154 28.33 -11.33 3.51
N ASN A 155 29.32 -11.17 4.39
CA ASN A 155 29.34 -10.12 5.40
C ASN A 155 29.61 -8.74 4.78
N ILE A 156 30.19 -8.68 3.59
CA ILE A 156 30.43 -7.44 2.86
C ILE A 156 29.32 -7.26 1.83
N GLN A 157 28.44 -6.29 2.08
CA GLN A 157 27.37 -5.94 1.15
C GLN A 157 27.42 -4.46 0.81
N ASN A 158 27.25 -4.14 -0.46
CA ASN A 158 27.21 -2.77 -0.95
C ASN A 158 25.92 -2.52 -1.74
N ILE A 159 25.66 -1.24 -2.03
CA ILE A 159 24.55 -0.84 -2.89
C ILE A 159 25.06 -0.76 -4.32
N TYR A 160 24.34 -1.39 -5.24
CA TYR A 160 24.64 -1.47 -6.65
C TYR A 160 23.47 -0.96 -7.48
N ILE A 161 23.75 -0.45 -8.66
CA ILE A 161 22.77 -0.45 -9.75
C ILE A 161 22.45 -1.91 -10.06
N VAL A 162 21.17 -2.24 -10.15
CA VAL A 162 20.71 -3.61 -10.39
C VAL A 162 21.42 -4.20 -11.62
N PRO A 163 21.93 -5.44 -11.55
CA PRO A 163 22.42 -6.12 -12.75
C PRO A 163 21.32 -6.12 -13.82
N GLU A 164 21.63 -5.82 -15.07
CA GLU A 164 20.64 -5.69 -16.15
C GLU A 164 19.60 -4.57 -15.94
N ALA A 165 19.90 -3.56 -15.13
CA ALA A 165 19.06 -2.38 -14.93
C ALA A 165 18.62 -1.74 -16.26
N SER A 166 19.52 -1.69 -17.24
CA SER A 166 19.21 -1.18 -18.59
C SER A 166 18.06 -1.91 -19.27
N LYS A 167 17.97 -3.24 -19.13
CA LYS A 167 16.86 -4.05 -19.66
C LYS A 167 15.59 -3.87 -18.85
N ILE A 168 15.73 -3.79 -17.53
CA ILE A 168 14.61 -3.53 -16.62
C ILE A 168 14.00 -2.17 -16.94
N ALA A 169 14.80 -1.13 -17.17
CA ALA A 169 14.32 0.20 -17.52
C ALA A 169 13.46 0.19 -18.79
N LEU A 170 13.90 -0.50 -19.85
CA LEU A 170 13.12 -0.64 -21.10
C LEU A 170 11.71 -1.22 -20.85
N GLN A 171 11.56 -2.12 -19.88
CA GLN A 171 10.27 -2.74 -19.52
C GLN A 171 9.29 -1.78 -18.85
N PHE A 172 9.76 -0.68 -18.27
CA PHE A 172 8.90 0.35 -17.65
C PHE A 172 8.54 1.47 -18.64
N GLY A 173 8.52 1.16 -19.94
CA GLY A 173 8.24 2.13 -20.99
C GLY A 173 9.31 3.22 -21.11
N ILE A 174 10.49 2.99 -20.52
CA ILE A 174 11.63 3.88 -20.72
C ILE A 174 12.29 3.53 -22.05
N GLU A 175 11.67 3.98 -23.12
CA GLU A 175 12.13 3.81 -24.49
C GLU A 175 12.13 5.15 -25.25
N GLY A 176 12.69 5.12 -26.46
CA GLY A 176 12.72 6.28 -27.35
C GLY A 176 13.41 7.49 -26.71
N ASP A 177 12.68 8.61 -26.64
CA ASP A 177 13.19 9.92 -26.23
C ASP A 177 13.78 9.94 -24.81
N ALA A 178 13.21 9.20 -23.86
CA ALA A 178 13.76 9.13 -22.49
C ALA A 178 15.14 8.51 -22.45
N LEU A 179 15.32 7.40 -23.18
CA LEU A 179 16.61 6.72 -23.29
C LEU A 179 17.66 7.63 -23.92
N GLU A 180 17.26 8.42 -24.93
CA GLU A 180 18.16 9.38 -25.59
C GLU A 180 18.59 10.50 -24.64
N VAL A 181 17.67 11.04 -23.83
CA VAL A 181 17.99 12.05 -22.83
C VAL A 181 19.05 11.54 -21.85
N TRP A 182 18.88 10.32 -21.33
CA TRP A 182 19.87 9.74 -20.42
C TRP A 182 21.19 9.42 -21.11
N ARG A 183 21.16 8.80 -22.29
CA ARG A 183 22.37 8.48 -23.05
C ARG A 183 23.20 9.72 -23.36
N SER A 184 22.53 10.79 -23.81
CA SER A 184 23.16 12.07 -24.12
C SER A 184 23.77 12.73 -22.88
N LYS A 185 23.02 12.75 -21.76
CA LYS A 185 23.48 13.39 -20.52
C LYS A 185 24.61 12.63 -19.83
N LEU A 186 24.61 11.30 -19.91
CA LEU A 186 25.63 10.44 -19.31
C LEU A 186 26.85 10.22 -20.22
N GLY A 187 26.73 10.52 -21.53
CA GLY A 187 27.77 10.26 -22.53
C GLY A 187 28.09 8.77 -22.69
N ARG A 188 27.17 7.88 -22.30
CA ARG A 188 27.34 6.42 -22.22
C ARG A 188 26.00 5.70 -22.41
N ASN A 189 26.07 4.41 -22.75
CA ASN A 189 24.88 3.57 -22.78
C ASN A 189 24.48 3.19 -21.35
N LEU A 190 23.18 3.04 -21.09
CA LEU A 190 22.70 2.61 -19.76
C LEU A 190 23.29 1.26 -19.32
N SER A 191 23.52 0.35 -20.28
CA SER A 191 24.13 -0.96 -20.02
C SER A 191 25.54 -0.88 -19.44
N ASP A 192 26.26 0.23 -19.65
CA ASP A 192 27.61 0.43 -19.08
C ASP A 192 27.58 0.56 -17.54
N PHE A 193 26.39 0.80 -16.97
CA PHE A 193 26.14 0.99 -15.55
C PHE A 193 25.56 -0.24 -14.86
N ASP A 194 25.19 -1.28 -15.61
CA ASP A 194 24.59 -2.49 -15.05
C ASP A 194 25.56 -3.16 -14.05
N GLY A 195 25.10 -3.32 -12.80
CA GLY A 195 25.94 -3.87 -11.73
C GLY A 195 27.02 -2.94 -11.19
N ALA A 196 26.99 -1.63 -11.51
CA ALA A 196 27.94 -0.67 -10.95
C ALA A 196 27.71 -0.48 -9.44
N ARG A 197 28.81 -0.38 -8.67
CA ARG A 197 28.76 -0.14 -7.22
C ARG A 197 28.57 1.35 -6.94
N ILE A 198 27.55 1.71 -6.16
CA ILE A 198 27.35 3.08 -5.72
C ILE A 198 28.34 3.41 -4.60
N VAL A 199 29.05 4.53 -4.76
CA VAL A 199 29.98 5.10 -3.77
C VAL A 199 29.28 6.20 -2.97
N SER A 200 28.58 7.11 -3.66
CA SER A 200 27.84 8.20 -3.02
C SER A 200 26.62 8.62 -3.85
N ILE A 201 25.64 9.20 -3.17
CA ILE A 201 24.42 9.77 -3.76
C ILE A 201 24.31 11.21 -3.26
N ASP A 202 24.37 12.19 -4.16
CA ASP A 202 24.49 13.63 -3.85
C ASP A 202 25.61 13.93 -2.83
N GLY A 203 26.75 13.24 -2.97
CA GLY A 203 27.90 13.36 -2.07
C GLY A 203 27.69 12.77 -0.67
N LYS A 204 26.56 12.09 -0.41
CA LYS A 204 26.27 11.41 0.86
C LYS A 204 26.56 9.92 0.78
N ALA A 205 26.85 9.31 1.92
CA ALA A 205 26.98 7.87 2.00
C ALA A 205 25.64 7.19 1.61
N PRO A 206 25.65 6.12 0.81
CA PRO A 206 24.41 5.54 0.27
C PRO A 206 23.40 5.12 1.35
N TRP A 207 23.88 4.56 2.46
CA TRP A 207 23.02 4.15 3.57
C TRP A 207 22.37 5.33 4.32
N ASP A 208 23.00 6.50 4.35
CA ASP A 208 22.40 7.70 4.96
C ASP A 208 21.19 8.16 4.12
N VAL A 209 21.26 8.01 2.80
CA VAL A 209 20.14 8.32 1.89
C VAL A 209 19.00 7.32 2.07
N VAL A 210 19.32 6.03 2.22
CA VAL A 210 18.31 4.99 2.49
C VAL A 210 17.64 5.22 3.85
N ASP A 211 18.40 5.61 4.87
CA ASP A 211 17.88 5.94 6.20
C ASP A 211 17.01 7.20 6.18
N ALA A 212 17.40 8.23 5.43
CA ALA A 212 16.59 9.44 5.26
C ALA A 212 15.27 9.14 4.52
N HIS A 213 15.29 8.26 3.52
CA HIS A 213 14.08 7.78 2.86
C HIS A 213 13.18 7.02 3.84
N ALA A 214 13.74 6.06 4.58
CA ALA A 214 12.97 5.24 5.50
C ALA A 214 12.29 6.09 6.60
N ALA A 215 12.90 7.19 7.02
CA ALA A 215 12.34 8.12 8.01
C ALA A 215 11.05 8.82 7.57
N VAL A 216 10.77 8.89 6.26
CA VAL A 216 9.57 9.58 5.72
C VAL A 216 8.63 8.65 4.95
N ALA A 217 9.06 7.43 4.60
CA ALA A 217 8.19 6.43 4.01
C ALA A 217 7.14 5.96 5.02
N GLY A 218 5.89 5.76 4.57
CA GLY A 218 4.74 5.53 5.46
C GLY A 218 3.97 4.23 5.28
N ASN A 219 4.43 3.31 4.43
CA ASN A 219 3.65 2.11 4.09
C ASN A 219 3.83 0.93 5.07
N TYR A 220 4.87 0.96 5.91
CA TYR A 220 5.24 -0.16 6.78
C TYR A 220 5.83 0.31 8.11
N GLN A 221 5.51 -0.38 9.20
CA GLN A 221 5.87 0.05 10.56
C GLN A 221 7.39 -0.04 10.77
N ALA A 222 7.96 -1.21 10.49
CA ALA A 222 9.39 -1.46 10.69
C ALA A 222 10.24 -0.56 9.78
N LYS A 223 11.20 0.15 10.38
CA LYS A 223 12.20 0.93 9.64
C LYS A 223 12.93 0.08 8.59
N THR A 224 13.29 -1.16 8.93
CA THR A 224 13.96 -2.09 8.00
C THR A 224 13.11 -2.43 6.78
N THR A 225 11.80 -2.57 6.95
CA THR A 225 10.88 -2.79 5.83
C THR A 225 10.78 -1.56 4.93
N ARG A 226 10.75 -0.35 5.51
CA ARG A 226 10.80 0.92 4.77
C ARG A 226 12.13 1.12 4.03
N GLN A 227 13.26 0.69 4.61
CA GLN A 227 14.54 0.64 3.92
C GLN A 227 14.49 -0.32 2.73
N ASN A 228 13.88 -1.50 2.88
CA ASN A 228 13.69 -2.43 1.77
C ASN A 228 12.80 -1.81 0.68
N GLY A 229 11.86 -0.92 1.05
CA GLY A 229 11.09 0.02 0.20
C GLY A 229 11.90 0.72 -0.90
N PHE A 230 13.08 1.19 -0.51
CA PHE A 230 13.99 1.95 -1.35
C PHE A 230 14.55 1.17 -2.54
N PHE A 231 14.74 -0.13 -2.34
CA PHE A 231 15.43 -0.99 -3.30
C PHE A 231 14.46 -1.68 -4.25
N TYR A 232 15.04 -2.07 -5.37
CA TYR A 232 14.47 -2.95 -6.36
C TYR A 232 14.03 -4.29 -5.77
N SER A 233 12.94 -4.84 -6.30
CA SER A 233 12.51 -6.19 -5.95
C SER A 233 11.67 -6.83 -7.05
N HIS A 234 11.63 -8.17 -7.05
CA HIS A 234 10.93 -8.95 -8.07
C HIS A 234 9.56 -9.48 -7.61
N SER A 235 8.72 -9.79 -8.60
CA SER A 235 7.54 -10.65 -8.46
C SER A 235 7.51 -11.65 -9.63
N LEU A 236 6.52 -12.55 -9.65
CA LEU A 236 6.43 -13.59 -10.69
C LEU A 236 6.19 -13.08 -12.10
N GLN A 237 5.62 -11.88 -12.25
CA GLN A 237 5.16 -11.35 -13.55
C GLN A 237 5.47 -9.85 -13.70
N SER A 238 6.22 -9.27 -12.77
CA SER A 238 6.47 -7.83 -12.68
C SER A 238 7.67 -7.56 -11.79
N PHE A 239 8.21 -6.34 -11.85
CA PHE A 239 9.24 -5.85 -10.94
C PHE A 239 8.75 -4.59 -10.23
N GLN A 240 9.46 -4.20 -9.17
CA GLN A 240 9.30 -2.90 -8.54
C GLN A 240 10.66 -2.21 -8.57
N LEU A 241 10.73 -1.03 -9.20
CA LEU A 241 11.98 -0.26 -9.33
C LEU A 241 12.56 0.20 -7.98
N GLY A 242 11.71 0.26 -6.96
CA GLY A 242 12.05 0.78 -5.63
C GLY A 242 11.94 2.30 -5.55
N ASP A 243 11.73 2.80 -4.35
CA ASP A 243 11.47 4.24 -4.14
C ASP A 243 12.67 5.14 -4.52
N PHE A 244 13.87 4.57 -4.70
CA PHE A 244 14.98 5.31 -5.30
C PHE A 244 14.71 5.69 -6.76
N ALA A 245 14.29 4.73 -7.58
CA ALA A 245 14.19 4.90 -9.02
C ALA A 245 12.78 5.26 -9.50
N GLN A 246 11.76 5.18 -8.64
CA GLN A 246 10.40 5.57 -8.96
C GLN A 246 9.78 6.35 -7.80
N SER A 247 9.08 7.45 -8.10
CA SER A 247 8.32 8.21 -7.11
C SER A 247 6.97 8.67 -7.67
N PRO A 248 5.88 8.53 -6.89
CA PRO A 248 4.53 8.94 -7.31
C PRO A 248 4.31 10.46 -7.23
N LEU A 249 5.30 11.22 -6.75
CA LEU A 249 5.28 12.67 -6.67
C LEU A 249 6.58 13.27 -7.26
N PRO A 250 6.51 14.37 -8.02
CA PRO A 250 7.67 15.04 -8.59
C PRO A 250 8.35 15.96 -7.56
N ILE A 251 8.91 15.36 -6.51
CA ILE A 251 9.47 16.10 -5.34
C ILE A 251 10.99 16.16 -5.31
N ARG A 252 11.66 15.55 -6.28
CA ARG A 252 13.12 15.56 -6.40
C ARG A 252 13.49 16.64 -7.40
N GLY A 253 14.59 17.35 -7.19
CA GLY A 253 15.09 18.32 -8.18
C GLY A 253 15.26 17.69 -9.57
N ASP A 254 15.77 18.44 -10.55
CA ASP A 254 15.80 17.93 -11.93
C ASP A 254 16.84 16.81 -12.19
N SER A 255 17.77 16.59 -11.27
CA SER A 255 18.80 15.55 -11.38
C SER A 255 19.31 15.10 -10.01
N ILE A 256 19.99 13.96 -10.01
CA ILE A 256 20.73 13.41 -8.86
C ILE A 256 22.18 13.12 -9.25
N SER A 257 23.13 13.40 -8.36
CA SER A 257 24.54 13.11 -8.60
C SER A 257 24.91 11.75 -8.05
N LEU A 258 25.39 10.84 -8.89
CA LEU A 258 25.81 9.50 -8.51
C LEU A 258 27.31 9.34 -8.71
N THR A 259 28.05 9.10 -7.62
CA THR A 259 29.43 8.59 -7.69
C THR A 259 29.39 7.08 -7.65
N LEU A 260 30.00 6.41 -8.62
CA LEU A 260 29.96 4.96 -8.76
C LEU A 260 31.28 4.38 -9.29
N VAL A 261 31.46 3.08 -9.11
CA VAL A 261 32.50 2.28 -9.78
C VAL A 261 31.81 1.29 -10.71
N ARG A 262 32.03 1.44 -12.02
CA ARG A 262 31.44 0.55 -13.03
C ARG A 262 32.02 -0.85 -12.94
N ASN A 263 31.26 -1.84 -13.40
CA ASN A 263 31.72 -3.22 -13.40
C ASN A 263 32.99 -3.38 -14.27
N GLY A 264 33.98 -4.10 -13.77
CA GLY A 264 35.28 -4.29 -14.43
C GLY A 264 36.24 -3.10 -14.38
N THR A 265 35.91 -2.02 -13.66
CA THR A 265 36.82 -0.88 -13.42
C THR A 265 37.13 -0.71 -11.93
N ASN A 266 38.13 0.12 -11.63
CA ASN A 266 38.48 0.53 -10.26
C ASN A 266 38.40 2.05 -10.05
N SER A 267 37.99 2.79 -11.08
CA SER A 267 37.89 4.25 -11.04
C SER A 267 36.52 4.68 -10.57
N GLU A 268 36.49 5.61 -9.62
CA GLU A 268 35.26 6.32 -9.27
C GLU A 268 34.92 7.34 -10.37
N GLU A 269 33.66 7.33 -10.79
CA GLU A 269 33.11 8.21 -11.82
C GLU A 269 31.86 8.88 -11.25
N THR A 270 31.66 10.17 -11.51
CA THR A 270 30.50 10.92 -11.04
C THR A 270 29.64 11.38 -12.22
N TYR A 271 28.34 11.14 -12.13
CA TYR A 271 27.36 11.47 -13.17
C TYR A 271 26.16 12.19 -12.58
N ASP A 272 25.73 13.28 -13.23
CA ASP A 272 24.45 13.92 -12.94
C ASP A 272 23.35 13.26 -13.78
N VAL A 273 22.59 12.37 -13.14
CA VAL A 273 21.51 11.61 -13.76
C VAL A 273 20.23 12.43 -13.69
N PRO A 274 19.64 12.84 -14.82
CA PRO A 274 18.41 13.61 -14.80
C PRO A 274 17.23 12.74 -14.39
N TYR A 275 16.32 13.29 -13.60
CA TYR A 275 15.01 12.69 -13.37
C TYR A 275 14.10 12.96 -14.57
N LEU A 276 13.28 11.98 -14.92
CA LEU A 276 12.25 12.16 -15.94
C LEU A 276 10.88 11.89 -15.33
N SER A 277 9.97 12.84 -15.49
CA SER A 277 8.57 12.68 -15.11
C SER A 277 7.73 12.35 -16.34
N THR A 278 6.83 11.40 -16.19
CA THR A 278 5.80 11.07 -17.18
C THR A 278 4.43 11.06 -16.52
N ARG A 279 3.39 11.15 -17.32
CA ARG A 279 2.01 11.14 -16.82
C ARG A 279 1.63 9.72 -16.37
N GLY A 280 0.98 9.61 -15.22
CA GLY A 280 0.53 8.32 -14.70
C GLY A 280 -0.60 7.71 -15.54
N ALA A 281 -0.74 6.38 -15.51
CA ALA A 281 -1.69 5.64 -16.35
C ALA A 281 -3.15 6.05 -16.14
N ASN A 282 -3.52 6.45 -14.93
CA ASN A 282 -4.89 6.83 -14.56
C ASN A 282 -5.18 8.34 -14.67
N ALA A 283 -4.19 9.15 -15.07
CA ALA A 283 -4.35 10.59 -15.19
C ALA A 283 -5.16 10.94 -16.47
N LEU A 284 -6.26 11.68 -16.29
CA LEU A 284 -7.09 12.13 -17.40
C LEU A 284 -6.39 13.25 -18.19
N ASN A 285 -6.50 13.18 -19.51
CA ASN A 285 -5.97 14.18 -20.44
C ASN A 285 -6.49 15.59 -20.08
N PHE A 286 -5.56 16.54 -19.98
CA PHE A 286 -5.84 17.96 -19.78
C PHE A 286 -5.14 18.81 -20.84
N THR A 287 -5.52 20.08 -20.95
CA THR A 287 -4.91 21.05 -21.88
C THR A 287 -4.36 22.29 -21.20
N ASN A 288 -4.80 22.58 -19.97
CA ASN A 288 -4.44 23.74 -19.16
C ASN A 288 -4.76 23.44 -17.69
N ALA A 289 -4.44 24.36 -16.77
CA ALA A 289 -4.66 24.19 -15.34
C ALA A 289 -6.14 24.03 -14.97
N GLN A 290 -7.04 24.77 -15.63
CA GLN A 290 -8.48 24.68 -15.38
C GLN A 290 -9.01 23.29 -15.75
N ASP A 291 -8.58 22.75 -16.88
CA ASP A 291 -8.95 21.43 -17.37
C ASP A 291 -8.40 20.31 -16.47
N LEU A 292 -7.13 20.43 -16.03
CA LEU A 292 -6.50 19.52 -15.08
C LEU A 292 -7.33 19.44 -13.80
N TRP A 293 -7.65 20.59 -13.21
CA TRP A 293 -8.42 20.66 -11.98
C TRP A 293 -9.82 20.06 -12.14
N ALA A 294 -10.52 20.41 -13.22
CA ALA A 294 -11.88 19.95 -13.47
C ALA A 294 -11.98 18.43 -13.63
N LYS A 295 -10.99 17.81 -14.27
CA LYS A 295 -10.99 16.38 -14.59
C LYS A 295 -10.37 15.50 -13.52
N ASN A 296 -9.25 15.94 -12.93
CA ASN A 296 -8.43 15.07 -12.06
C ASN A 296 -8.60 15.38 -10.56
N CYS A 297 -8.91 16.62 -10.18
CA CYS A 297 -8.78 17.07 -8.80
C CYS A 297 -10.09 17.10 -8.00
N ARG A 298 -11.24 17.17 -8.67
CA ARG A 298 -12.56 17.24 -8.01
C ARG A 298 -13.05 15.85 -7.62
N ALA A 299 -13.79 15.78 -6.52
CA ALA A 299 -14.49 14.56 -6.13
C ALA A 299 -15.34 14.01 -7.30
N THR A 300 -15.25 12.71 -7.51
CA THR A 300 -16.00 11.97 -8.53
C THR A 300 -17.15 11.19 -7.88
N ASN A 301 -17.93 10.48 -8.69
CA ASN A 301 -18.93 9.53 -8.20
C ASN A 301 -18.35 8.33 -7.42
N GLU A 302 -17.03 8.15 -7.44
CA GLU A 302 -16.31 7.08 -6.73
C GLU A 302 -15.60 7.60 -5.46
N THR A 303 -15.45 8.92 -5.31
CA THR A 303 -14.74 9.52 -4.17
C THR A 303 -15.49 9.34 -2.85
N ASN A 304 -16.81 9.47 -2.87
CA ASN A 304 -17.64 9.48 -1.67
C ASN A 304 -18.57 8.27 -1.61
N GLY A 305 -18.81 7.75 -0.41
CA GLY A 305 -19.80 6.71 -0.20
C GLY A 305 -21.21 7.16 -0.58
N ARG A 306 -22.09 6.21 -0.87
CA ARG A 306 -23.48 6.47 -1.28
C ARG A 306 -24.46 5.69 -0.42
N SER A 307 -25.67 6.21 -0.28
CA SER A 307 -26.76 5.47 0.36
C SER A 307 -27.26 4.35 -0.56
N TYR A 308 -27.37 3.14 -0.02
CA TYR A 308 -27.94 1.99 -0.75
C TYR A 308 -29.43 1.78 -0.45
N SER A 309 -29.98 2.46 0.56
CA SER A 309 -31.39 2.38 0.93
C SER A 309 -32.30 3.13 -0.06
N GLU A 310 -31.81 4.22 -0.66
CA GLU A 310 -32.48 4.91 -1.77
C GLU A 310 -32.51 4.06 -3.05
N PHE A 311 -31.45 3.32 -3.32
CA PHE A 311 -31.33 2.45 -4.50
C PHE A 311 -32.25 1.22 -4.41
N ALA A 312 -32.39 0.64 -3.21
CA ALA A 312 -33.34 -0.43 -2.93
C ALA A 312 -34.80 0.03 -3.09
N ARG A 313 -35.13 1.24 -2.62
CA ARG A 313 -36.47 1.85 -2.78
C ARG A 313 -36.80 2.21 -4.24
N ALA A 314 -35.84 2.72 -5.01
CA ALA A 314 -36.07 3.15 -6.40
C ALA A 314 -36.32 1.99 -7.38
N LYS A 315 -35.86 0.77 -7.08
CA LYS A 315 -36.05 -0.40 -7.95
C LYS A 315 -37.18 -1.35 -7.53
N GLY A 316 -37.92 -1.06 -6.46
CA GLY A 316 -39.02 -1.91 -5.97
C GLY A 316 -38.60 -3.36 -5.68
N LYS A 317 -37.30 -3.61 -5.53
CA LYS A 317 -36.76 -4.94 -5.23
C LYS A 317 -36.57 -5.03 -3.73
N THR A 318 -37.41 -5.84 -3.07
CA THR A 318 -37.08 -6.51 -1.80
C THR A 318 -35.93 -7.49 -2.11
N GLY A 319 -34.72 -6.96 -2.26
CA GLY A 319 -33.65 -7.62 -3.00
C GLY A 319 -32.53 -8.10 -2.09
N THR A 320 -32.54 -9.40 -1.78
CA THR A 320 -31.30 -10.14 -1.53
C THR A 320 -30.33 -9.91 -2.70
N GLY A 321 -29.27 -9.12 -2.48
CA GLY A 321 -28.19 -8.96 -3.46
C GLY A 321 -28.19 -7.63 -4.24
N ALA A 322 -28.23 -6.49 -3.55
CA ALA A 322 -27.56 -5.31 -4.10
C ALA A 322 -26.06 -5.62 -4.16
N GLU A 323 -25.55 -5.86 -5.37
CA GLU A 323 -24.13 -6.07 -5.63
C GLU A 323 -23.37 -4.83 -5.12
N LEU A 324 -22.67 -4.97 -3.99
CA LEU A 324 -21.81 -3.93 -3.45
C LEU A 324 -20.59 -3.82 -4.36
N THR A 325 -20.74 -3.09 -5.46
CA THR A 325 -19.63 -2.66 -6.30
C THR A 325 -18.92 -1.53 -5.58
N TYR A 326 -17.77 -1.86 -4.99
CA TYR A 326 -16.84 -0.90 -4.43
C TYR A 326 -16.01 -0.28 -5.57
N PRO A 327 -15.74 1.03 -5.55
CA PRO A 327 -14.84 1.64 -6.52
C PRO A 327 -13.45 1.00 -6.44
N VAL A 328 -12.88 0.73 -7.63
CA VAL A 328 -11.88 -0.34 -7.89
C VAL A 328 -10.43 0.12 -7.68
N ARG A 329 -10.21 1.28 -7.07
CA ARG A 329 -8.92 2.00 -7.21
C ARG A 329 -7.73 1.37 -6.48
N PHE A 330 -7.96 0.36 -5.63
CA PHE A 330 -6.92 -0.35 -4.85
C PHE A 330 -6.97 -1.89 -4.97
N GLN A 331 -7.70 -2.43 -5.97
CA GLN A 331 -7.66 -3.86 -6.29
C GLN A 331 -6.80 -4.10 -7.53
N ARG A 332 -5.94 -5.12 -7.47
CA ARG A 332 -5.10 -5.55 -8.61
C ARG A 332 -5.88 -6.28 -9.71
N ASP A 333 -7.08 -6.78 -9.41
CA ASP A 333 -7.84 -7.68 -10.28
C ASP A 333 -9.20 -7.09 -10.72
N PRO A 334 -9.74 -7.53 -11.87
CA PRO A 334 -11.06 -7.11 -12.35
C PRO A 334 -12.19 -7.44 -11.36
N ILE A 335 -13.25 -6.61 -11.37
CA ILE A 335 -14.46 -6.80 -10.55
C ILE A 335 -15.07 -8.18 -10.82
N ILE A 336 -14.91 -9.14 -9.90
CA ILE A 336 -15.61 -10.42 -9.96
C ILE A 336 -16.94 -10.25 -9.20
N PRO A 337 -18.10 -10.59 -9.80
CA PRO A 337 -19.40 -10.63 -9.12
C PRO A 337 -19.30 -11.40 -7.80
N GLN A 338 -19.59 -10.72 -6.69
CA GLN A 338 -19.54 -11.33 -5.35
C GLN A 338 -20.64 -12.39 -5.26
N THR A 339 -20.28 -13.66 -5.42
CA THR A 339 -21.22 -14.76 -5.24
C THR A 339 -21.64 -14.84 -3.78
N HIS A 340 -22.96 -14.97 -3.55
CA HIS A 340 -23.82 -15.19 -2.37
C HIS A 340 -23.30 -15.37 -0.92
N ARG A 341 -21.99 -15.42 -0.64
CA ARG A 341 -21.37 -15.19 0.67
C ARG A 341 -20.42 -14.01 0.54
N VAL A 342 -20.74 -12.89 1.20
CA VAL A 342 -19.92 -11.67 1.12
C VAL A 342 -18.62 -11.89 1.88
N HIS A 343 -17.60 -12.39 1.20
CA HIS A 343 -16.24 -12.48 1.74
C HIS A 343 -15.55 -11.13 1.55
N ARG A 344 -15.14 -10.50 2.65
CA ARG A 344 -14.63 -9.12 2.69
C ARG A 344 -13.16 -9.06 2.26
N ILE A 345 -12.82 -8.04 1.49
CA ILE A 345 -11.46 -7.79 0.99
C ILE A 345 -10.78 -6.79 1.93
N ALA A 346 -9.57 -7.09 2.39
CA ALA A 346 -8.72 -6.09 3.02
C ALA A 346 -8.21 -5.12 1.94
N VAL A 347 -8.49 -3.82 2.12
CA VAL A 347 -8.04 -2.74 1.22
C VAL A 347 -6.70 -2.20 1.70
N SER A 348 -5.71 -2.05 0.81
CA SER A 348 -4.42 -1.42 1.11
C SER A 348 -4.31 -0.14 0.29
N ASN A 349 -3.94 0.97 0.92
CA ASN A 349 -3.81 2.27 0.27
C ASN A 349 -2.43 2.51 -0.34
N SER A 350 -1.52 1.55 -0.22
CA SER A 350 -0.24 1.56 -0.93
C SER A 350 -0.48 1.73 -2.43
N VAL A 351 -0.22 2.93 -2.95
CA VAL A 351 -0.41 3.19 -4.38
C VAL A 351 0.71 2.49 -5.13
N LYS A 352 0.35 1.50 -5.93
CA LYS A 352 1.24 0.90 -6.93
C LYS A 352 0.74 1.34 -8.29
N ASP A 353 1.66 1.79 -9.13
CA ASP A 353 1.36 2.00 -10.53
C ASP A 353 1.19 0.63 -11.21
N ASN A 354 0.12 0.51 -11.98
CA ASN A 354 -0.20 -0.67 -12.78
C ASN A 354 0.26 -0.41 -14.22
N SER A 355 1.57 -0.23 -14.42
CA SER A 355 2.10 -0.31 -15.78
C SER A 355 1.93 -1.76 -16.26
N GLU A 356 1.13 -1.97 -17.31
CA GLU A 356 1.00 -3.28 -17.94
C GLU A 356 2.37 -3.74 -18.47
N PHE A 357 2.79 -4.94 -18.06
CA PHE A 357 4.09 -5.52 -18.39
C PHE A 357 3.98 -6.39 -19.64
N ASP A 358 4.95 -6.30 -20.55
CA ASP A 358 5.16 -7.30 -21.60
C ASP A 358 6.06 -8.42 -21.07
N ALA A 359 5.46 -9.53 -20.66
CA ALA A 359 6.16 -10.68 -20.09
C ALA A 359 7.16 -11.37 -21.05
N THR A 360 7.17 -11.02 -22.34
CA THR A 360 7.95 -11.72 -23.37
C THR A 360 9.45 -11.42 -23.36
N PHE A 361 9.90 -10.34 -22.71
CA PHE A 361 11.28 -9.87 -22.88
C PHE A 361 12.31 -10.53 -21.93
N MET A 362 11.89 -11.25 -20.89
CA MET A 362 12.81 -11.77 -19.87
C MET A 362 12.37 -13.12 -19.25
N GLU A 363 12.22 -14.17 -20.07
CA GLU A 363 11.85 -15.53 -19.62
C GLU A 363 12.70 -16.11 -18.49
N ARG A 364 13.96 -15.66 -18.31
CA ARG A 364 14.80 -16.10 -17.19
C ARG A 364 14.41 -15.47 -15.85
N LEU A 365 13.95 -14.22 -15.86
CA LEU A 365 13.58 -13.49 -14.65
C LEU A 365 12.29 -14.03 -14.02
N PHE A 366 11.45 -14.67 -14.85
CA PHE A 366 10.18 -15.25 -14.43
C PHE A 366 10.25 -16.78 -14.50
N PRO A 367 10.12 -17.49 -13.38
CA PRO A 367 10.25 -18.93 -13.37
C PRO A 367 9.12 -19.58 -14.19
N ALA A 368 9.45 -20.17 -15.34
CA ALA A 368 8.56 -21.06 -16.07
C ALA A 368 8.51 -22.48 -15.45
N GLY A 369 7.51 -23.28 -15.80
CA GLY A 369 7.41 -24.69 -15.37
C GLY A 369 6.81 -24.86 -13.99
N ASN A 370 5.79 -24.06 -13.65
CA ASN A 370 4.94 -24.33 -12.50
C ASN A 370 4.20 -25.65 -12.71
N VAL A 371 4.07 -26.45 -11.64
CA VAL A 371 3.32 -27.71 -11.66
C VAL A 371 1.83 -27.50 -11.40
N SER A 372 1.47 -26.33 -10.85
CA SER A 372 0.09 -25.85 -10.66
C SER A 372 0.12 -24.33 -10.47
N GLY A 373 -0.95 -23.62 -10.80
CA GLY A 373 -1.03 -22.18 -10.55
C GLY A 373 -2.36 -21.54 -10.95
N THR A 374 -2.74 -20.49 -10.24
CA THR A 374 -3.93 -19.68 -10.51
C THR A 374 -3.69 -18.27 -9.96
N GLY A 375 -3.77 -17.26 -10.83
CA GLY A 375 -3.47 -15.87 -10.45
C GLY A 375 -2.09 -15.73 -9.81
N ASP A 376 -2.04 -15.07 -8.65
CA ASP A 376 -0.82 -14.82 -7.89
C ASP A 376 -0.31 -16.02 -7.06
N MET A 377 -0.97 -17.20 -7.14
CA MET A 377 -0.58 -18.41 -6.42
C MET A 377 -0.02 -19.45 -7.39
N ASN A 378 1.28 -19.72 -7.33
CA ASN A 378 1.96 -20.64 -8.26
C ASN A 378 2.89 -21.61 -7.52
N TRP A 379 2.87 -22.87 -7.94
CA TRP A 379 3.58 -23.98 -7.32
C TRP A 379 4.69 -24.51 -8.23
N PHE A 380 5.87 -24.71 -7.68
CA PHE A 380 7.04 -25.22 -8.37
C PHE A 380 7.68 -26.37 -7.59
N VAL A 381 8.54 -27.15 -8.26
CA VAL A 381 9.44 -28.12 -7.64
C VAL A 381 10.85 -27.79 -8.11
N LEU A 382 11.77 -27.64 -7.16
CA LEU A 382 13.17 -27.34 -7.45
C LEU A 382 13.90 -28.55 -8.05
N LYS A 383 15.09 -28.31 -8.62
CA LYS A 383 15.90 -29.35 -9.27
C LYS A 383 16.31 -30.51 -8.36
N ASP A 384 16.30 -30.29 -7.04
CA ASP A 384 16.57 -31.34 -6.06
C ASP A 384 15.46 -32.42 -6.03
N GLY A 385 14.30 -32.17 -6.65
CA GLY A 385 13.14 -33.06 -6.64
C GLY A 385 12.53 -33.27 -5.26
N LYS A 386 12.90 -32.45 -4.27
CA LYS A 386 12.49 -32.58 -2.86
C LYS A 386 11.90 -31.30 -2.30
N THR A 387 12.22 -30.15 -2.85
CA THR A 387 11.74 -28.86 -2.35
C THR A 387 10.68 -28.29 -3.27
N ALA A 388 9.46 -28.17 -2.76
CA ALA A 388 8.40 -27.41 -3.39
C ALA A 388 8.57 -25.92 -3.10
N VAL A 389 8.18 -25.07 -4.04
CA VAL A 389 8.04 -23.63 -3.81
C VAL A 389 6.60 -23.21 -4.06
N LEU A 390 5.97 -22.62 -3.06
CA LEU A 390 4.73 -21.85 -3.22
C LEU A 390 5.12 -20.38 -3.37
N ARG A 391 5.07 -19.87 -4.59
CA ARG A 391 5.24 -18.44 -4.82
C ARG A 391 3.86 -17.77 -4.76
N LEU A 392 3.68 -16.96 -3.73
CA LEU A 392 2.41 -16.33 -3.38
C LEU A 392 2.55 -14.80 -3.45
N GLY A 393 2.18 -14.23 -4.59
CA GLY A 393 2.29 -12.78 -4.87
C GLY A 393 1.24 -11.93 -4.15
N SER A 394 0.08 -12.50 -3.84
CA SER A 394 -1.05 -11.84 -3.19
C SER A 394 -2.02 -12.89 -2.63
N PHE A 395 -2.83 -12.50 -1.64
CA PHE A 395 -4.02 -13.24 -1.20
C PHE A 395 -5.30 -12.70 -1.88
N GLN A 396 -5.18 -11.88 -2.92
CA GLN A 396 -6.30 -11.39 -3.75
C GLN A 396 -6.54 -12.32 -4.96
N GLY A 397 -7.68 -12.13 -5.62
CA GLY A 397 -8.09 -12.89 -6.81
C GLY A 397 -9.41 -13.65 -6.61
N ASN A 398 -9.66 -14.65 -7.45
CA ASN A 398 -10.87 -15.48 -7.32
C ASN A 398 -10.71 -16.43 -6.11
N LEU A 399 -11.39 -16.11 -5.00
CA LEU A 399 -11.25 -16.83 -3.73
C LEU A 399 -11.47 -18.34 -3.87
N THR A 400 -12.53 -18.77 -4.56
CA THR A 400 -12.86 -20.19 -4.72
C THR A 400 -11.78 -20.90 -5.55
N ALA A 401 -11.36 -20.30 -6.66
CA ALA A 401 -10.31 -20.88 -7.51
C ALA A 401 -8.97 -20.97 -6.78
N LEU A 402 -8.62 -19.95 -5.98
CA LEU A 402 -7.41 -19.94 -5.17
C LEU A 402 -7.47 -20.96 -4.03
N GLN A 403 -8.62 -21.12 -3.38
CA GLN A 403 -8.81 -22.17 -2.36
C GLN A 403 -8.60 -23.56 -2.95
N GLN A 404 -9.12 -23.81 -4.15
CA GLN A 404 -8.91 -25.06 -4.87
C GLN A 404 -7.43 -25.23 -5.28
N ASN A 405 -6.79 -24.16 -5.76
CA ASN A 405 -5.38 -24.17 -6.14
C ASN A 405 -4.46 -24.59 -4.99
N VAL A 406 -4.78 -24.24 -3.74
CA VAL A 406 -4.02 -24.71 -2.57
C VAL A 406 -4.01 -26.24 -2.50
N LEU A 407 -5.14 -26.89 -2.72
CA LEU A 407 -5.25 -28.36 -2.67
C LEU A 407 -4.52 -29.00 -3.87
N ASP A 408 -4.86 -28.54 -5.08
CA ASP A 408 -4.29 -29.06 -6.32
C ASP A 408 -2.77 -28.89 -6.36
N GLY A 409 -2.27 -27.75 -5.86
CA GLY A 409 -0.85 -27.45 -5.79
C GLY A 409 -0.10 -28.36 -4.83
N ILE A 410 -0.67 -28.63 -3.65
CA ILE A 410 -0.10 -29.59 -2.69
C ILE A 410 -0.04 -30.98 -3.32
N ASP A 411 -1.14 -31.45 -3.93
CA ASP A 411 -1.19 -32.77 -4.57
C ASP A 411 -0.17 -32.88 -5.72
N ALA A 412 -0.02 -31.83 -6.53
CA ALA A 412 0.94 -31.78 -7.62
C ALA A 412 2.39 -31.88 -7.13
N VAL A 413 2.78 -31.06 -6.14
CA VAL A 413 4.16 -31.08 -5.63
C VAL A 413 4.47 -32.37 -4.86
N LYS A 414 3.48 -32.94 -4.16
CA LYS A 414 3.63 -34.23 -3.48
C LYS A 414 3.80 -35.39 -4.46
N SER A 415 3.02 -35.39 -5.54
CA SER A 415 3.14 -36.37 -6.62
C SER A 415 4.51 -36.29 -7.32
N ALA A 416 5.12 -35.09 -7.34
CA ALA A 416 6.48 -34.87 -7.83
C ALA A 416 7.59 -35.23 -6.83
N GLY A 417 7.25 -35.72 -5.62
CA GLY A 417 8.22 -36.20 -4.63
C GLY A 417 8.67 -35.16 -3.60
N ALA A 418 8.02 -33.99 -3.54
CA ALA A 418 8.40 -32.93 -2.61
C ALA A 418 8.15 -33.32 -1.13
N SER A 419 9.18 -33.13 -0.32
CA SER A 419 9.17 -33.36 1.13
C SER A 419 9.37 -32.08 1.94
N LYS A 420 9.83 -31.00 1.30
CA LYS A 420 10.03 -29.66 1.86
C LYS A 420 9.16 -28.64 1.11
N LEU A 421 8.78 -27.56 1.78
CA LEU A 421 8.00 -26.46 1.21
C LEU A 421 8.63 -25.11 1.59
N LEU A 422 9.08 -24.37 0.59
CA LEU A 422 9.45 -22.96 0.70
C LEU A 422 8.28 -22.10 0.22
N ILE A 423 7.79 -21.19 1.05
CA ILE A 423 6.69 -20.28 0.71
C ILE A 423 7.29 -18.89 0.49
N ASP A 424 7.26 -18.40 -0.74
CA ASP A 424 7.77 -17.09 -1.12
C ASP A 424 6.66 -16.04 -1.14
N VAL A 425 6.66 -15.19 -0.12
CA VAL A 425 5.73 -14.06 0.05
C VAL A 425 6.40 -12.70 -0.18
N THR A 426 7.53 -12.67 -0.89
CA THR A 426 8.20 -11.43 -1.31
C THR A 426 7.19 -10.50 -1.98
N ASN A 427 7.14 -9.23 -1.56
CA ASN A 427 6.21 -8.21 -2.08
C ASN A 427 4.70 -8.47 -1.91
N ASN A 428 4.30 -9.45 -1.09
CA ASN A 428 2.89 -9.79 -0.88
C ASN A 428 2.21 -8.84 0.10
N GLY A 429 1.36 -7.94 -0.42
CA GLY A 429 0.63 -6.95 0.39
C GLY A 429 -0.58 -7.50 1.16
N GLY A 430 -0.90 -8.79 1.02
CA GLY A 430 -2.06 -9.45 1.62
C GLY A 430 -3.23 -9.61 0.64
N GLY A 431 -4.46 -9.51 1.14
CA GLY A 431 -5.68 -9.80 0.37
C GLY A 431 -6.78 -10.38 1.26
N PHE A 432 -7.49 -11.41 0.81
CA PHE A 432 -8.56 -12.02 1.60
C PHE A 432 -8.03 -12.68 2.88
N VAL A 433 -8.48 -12.20 4.04
CA VAL A 433 -8.15 -12.81 5.35
C VAL A 433 -8.53 -14.29 5.37
N CYS A 434 -9.67 -14.64 4.76
CA CYS A 434 -10.14 -16.01 4.71
C CYS A 434 -9.32 -16.95 3.81
N LEU A 435 -8.59 -16.42 2.82
CA LEU A 435 -7.65 -17.23 2.05
C LEU A 435 -6.38 -17.52 2.88
N ALA A 436 -5.95 -16.55 3.71
CA ALA A 436 -4.88 -16.77 4.68
C ALA A 436 -5.27 -17.80 5.75
N SER A 437 -6.47 -17.69 6.33
CA SER A 437 -7.02 -18.70 7.26
C SER A 437 -7.14 -20.08 6.60
N TRP A 438 -7.54 -20.14 5.32
CA TRP A 438 -7.60 -21.39 4.55
C TRP A 438 -6.24 -22.03 4.37
N LEU A 439 -5.24 -21.28 3.87
CA LEU A 439 -3.89 -21.78 3.67
C LEU A 439 -3.27 -22.27 4.99
N HIS A 440 -3.45 -21.50 6.08
CA HIS A 440 -3.04 -21.93 7.41
C HIS A 440 -3.72 -23.24 7.83
N ARG A 441 -5.05 -23.36 7.71
CA ARG A 441 -5.78 -24.59 8.07
C ARG A 441 -5.34 -25.80 7.26
N VAL A 442 -5.05 -25.63 5.98
CA VAL A 442 -4.60 -26.71 5.09
C VAL A 442 -3.19 -27.16 5.46
N LEU A 443 -2.26 -26.23 5.63
CA LEU A 443 -0.86 -26.55 5.93
C LEU A 443 -0.65 -27.04 7.36
N ALA A 444 -1.45 -26.60 8.33
CA ALA A 444 -1.39 -27.09 9.71
C ALA A 444 -1.98 -28.50 9.86
N GLY A 445 -2.95 -28.86 9.01
CA GLY A 445 -3.77 -30.05 9.22
C GLY A 445 -4.78 -29.84 10.35
N PRO A 446 -5.40 -30.91 10.87
CA PRO A 446 -6.30 -30.82 12.01
C PRO A 446 -5.49 -30.52 13.28
N GLU A 447 -5.68 -29.33 13.85
CA GLU A 447 -5.09 -28.90 15.13
C GLU A 447 -6.19 -28.38 16.08
N PRO A 448 -6.00 -28.49 17.41
CA PRO A 448 -6.98 -27.98 18.37
C PRO A 448 -7.36 -26.52 18.11
N GLY A 449 -8.67 -26.27 18.03
CA GLY A 449 -9.23 -24.92 17.85
C GLY A 449 -9.37 -24.44 16.39
N LEU A 450 -8.70 -25.07 15.42
CA LEU A 450 -8.77 -24.61 14.02
C LEU A 450 -10.14 -24.86 13.36
N ASP A 451 -10.96 -25.77 13.91
CA ASP A 451 -12.33 -26.00 13.45
C ASP A 451 -13.31 -24.91 13.92
N PHE A 452 -12.86 -24.00 14.80
CA PHE A 452 -13.62 -22.84 15.26
C PHE A 452 -13.02 -21.52 14.82
N GLN A 453 -11.69 -21.43 14.82
CA GLN A 453 -10.96 -20.21 14.49
C GLN A 453 -9.63 -20.57 13.83
N PRO A 454 -9.61 -20.76 12.50
CA PRO A 454 -8.39 -20.99 11.74
C PRO A 454 -7.59 -19.69 11.56
N GLY A 455 -8.19 -18.52 11.69
CA GLY A 455 -7.49 -17.25 11.67
C GLY A 455 -7.08 -16.76 13.06
N MET A 456 -7.08 -15.44 13.21
CA MET A 456 -6.90 -14.76 14.49
C MET A 456 -8.24 -14.15 14.94
N ASN A 457 -8.49 -14.20 16.25
CA ASN A 457 -9.56 -13.41 16.85
C ASN A 457 -9.24 -11.93 16.74
N SER A 458 -10.26 -11.06 16.75
CA SER A 458 -10.07 -9.62 16.62
C SER A 458 -11.01 -8.81 17.50
N SER A 459 -10.77 -7.50 17.58
CA SER A 459 -11.74 -6.52 18.07
C SER A 459 -11.79 -5.31 17.13
N VAL A 460 -12.96 -4.68 17.07
CA VAL A 460 -13.21 -3.44 16.30
C VAL A 460 -13.31 -2.30 17.30
N ARG A 461 -12.81 -1.12 16.94
CA ARG A 461 -12.89 0.07 17.79
C ARG A 461 -14.34 0.53 17.92
N ALA A 462 -14.81 0.73 19.15
CA ALA A 462 -16.21 0.92 19.49
C ALA A 462 -16.50 2.37 19.92
N GLN A 463 -16.19 3.35 19.07
CA GLN A 463 -16.49 4.76 19.35
C GLN A 463 -17.99 5.07 19.21
N GLN A 464 -18.36 6.30 19.56
CA GLN A 464 -19.75 6.76 19.58
C GLN A 464 -20.47 6.57 18.24
N LEU A 465 -19.86 6.96 17.11
CA LEU A 465 -20.51 6.80 15.81
C LEU A 465 -20.66 5.33 15.38
N PRO A 466 -19.63 4.47 15.42
CA PRO A 466 -19.79 3.02 15.24
C PRO A 466 -20.92 2.39 16.07
N LYS A 467 -21.00 2.74 17.37
CA LYS A 467 -22.08 2.26 18.26
C LYS A 467 -23.45 2.68 17.74
N LYS A 468 -23.64 3.95 17.38
CA LYS A 468 -24.89 4.47 16.78
C LYS A 468 -25.27 3.77 15.47
N ILE A 469 -24.29 3.42 14.63
CA ILE A 469 -24.53 2.64 13.40
C ILE A 469 -25.17 1.29 13.77
N VAL A 470 -24.55 0.54 14.68
CA VAL A 470 -25.07 -0.78 15.10
C VAL A 470 -26.41 -0.65 15.82
N GLU A 471 -26.60 0.37 16.66
CA GLU A 471 -27.89 0.66 17.32
C GLU A 471 -29.00 0.92 16.31
N THR A 472 -28.69 1.66 15.23
CA THR A 472 -29.64 1.95 14.16
C THR A 472 -30.00 0.69 13.38
N ILE A 473 -29.01 -0.15 13.05
CA ILE A 473 -29.22 -1.44 12.38
C ILE A 473 -30.15 -2.33 13.20
N VAL A 474 -29.85 -2.49 14.50
CA VAL A 474 -30.62 -3.34 15.42
C VAL A 474 -32.01 -2.77 15.66
N GLY A 475 -32.13 -1.47 15.91
CA GLY A 475 -33.40 -0.81 16.23
C GLY A 475 -34.38 -0.77 15.05
N LEU A 476 -33.88 -0.66 13.83
CA LEU A 476 -34.70 -0.67 12.61
C LEU A 476 -34.86 -2.07 12.00
N ASN A 477 -34.23 -3.10 12.59
CA ASN A 477 -34.16 -4.46 12.05
C ASN A 477 -33.69 -4.51 10.58
N LEU A 478 -32.73 -3.65 10.22
CA LEU A 478 -32.23 -3.51 8.85
C LEU A 478 -31.13 -4.52 8.55
N THR A 479 -31.54 -5.75 8.23
CA THR A 479 -30.62 -6.84 7.87
C THR A 479 -30.35 -6.94 6.36
N GLU A 480 -30.86 -6.00 5.56
CA GLU A 480 -30.88 -6.05 4.09
C GLU A 480 -29.49 -5.98 3.43
N PHE A 481 -28.46 -5.55 4.18
CA PHE A 481 -27.08 -5.39 3.71
C PHE A 481 -26.11 -6.29 4.50
N PRO A 482 -26.08 -7.61 4.26
CA PRO A 482 -25.20 -8.54 4.99
C PRO A 482 -23.70 -8.34 4.68
N GLY A 483 -23.35 -7.56 3.65
CA GLY A 483 -21.96 -7.24 3.30
C GLY A 483 -21.34 -6.09 4.08
N PHE A 484 -22.16 -5.32 4.80
CA PHE A 484 -21.71 -4.18 5.59
C PHE A 484 -20.95 -4.61 6.85
N LEU A 485 -19.97 -3.80 7.22
CA LEU A 485 -19.04 -4.05 8.32
C LEU A 485 -19.71 -3.93 9.68
N TYR A 486 -20.72 -3.08 9.86
CA TYR A 486 -21.38 -2.90 11.16
C TYR A 486 -22.59 -3.81 11.38
N ASN A 487 -23.01 -4.57 10.37
CA ASN A 487 -24.12 -5.51 10.51
C ASN A 487 -23.75 -6.67 11.47
N PRO A 488 -24.51 -6.92 12.55
CA PRO A 488 -24.21 -7.99 13.51
C PRO A 488 -24.07 -9.37 12.87
N SER A 489 -24.98 -9.73 11.96
CA SER A 489 -25.03 -11.06 11.33
C SER A 489 -23.81 -11.38 10.46
N SER A 490 -22.98 -10.38 10.20
CA SER A 490 -21.76 -10.52 9.40
C SER A 490 -20.53 -10.89 10.24
N TRP A 491 -20.69 -11.06 11.54
CA TRP A 491 -19.60 -11.43 12.46
C TRP A 491 -19.99 -12.60 13.35
N LYS A 492 -18.97 -13.19 13.96
CA LYS A 492 -19.10 -14.36 14.81
C LYS A 492 -18.40 -14.17 16.14
N ASP A 493 -18.91 -14.84 17.16
CA ASP A 493 -18.18 -14.97 18.42
C ASP A 493 -16.96 -15.91 18.28
N ILE A 494 -16.15 -15.98 19.35
CA ILE A 494 -14.95 -16.84 19.41
C ILE A 494 -15.25 -18.35 19.33
N LYS A 495 -16.53 -18.75 19.39
CA LYS A 495 -17.00 -20.13 19.25
C LYS A 495 -17.60 -20.39 17.87
N ASN A 496 -17.34 -19.50 16.90
CA ASN A 496 -17.83 -19.59 15.52
C ASN A 496 -19.36 -19.52 15.41
N LYS A 497 -20.03 -18.89 16.38
CA LYS A 497 -21.48 -18.63 16.32
C LYS A 497 -21.73 -17.24 15.79
N THR A 498 -22.51 -17.14 14.70
CA THR A 498 -22.95 -15.85 14.15
C THR A 498 -23.70 -15.04 15.19
N PHE A 499 -23.39 -13.75 15.29
CA PHE A 499 -24.13 -12.86 16.17
C PHE A 499 -25.58 -12.69 15.69
N PRO A 500 -26.57 -12.67 16.61
CA PRO A 500 -27.95 -12.38 16.24
C PRO A 500 -28.12 -11.01 15.59
N SER A 501 -29.04 -10.87 14.64
CA SER A 501 -29.28 -9.59 13.95
C SER A 501 -29.73 -8.46 14.88
N ASN A 502 -30.32 -8.81 16.03
CA ASN A 502 -30.75 -7.87 17.05
C ASN A 502 -29.72 -7.65 18.17
N TYR A 503 -28.48 -8.10 17.99
CA TYR A 503 -27.41 -7.96 18.97
C TYR A 503 -26.48 -6.80 18.59
N ASN A 504 -26.40 -5.79 19.46
CA ASN A 504 -25.39 -4.75 19.30
C ASN A 504 -24.04 -5.28 19.81
N TRP A 505 -23.22 -5.77 18.88
CA TRP A 505 -21.92 -6.36 19.16
C TRP A 505 -20.82 -5.32 19.48
N LEU A 506 -21.15 -4.03 19.57
CA LEU A 506 -20.27 -2.97 20.08
C LEU A 506 -20.64 -2.51 21.50
N THR A 507 -21.72 -3.06 22.09
CA THR A 507 -22.23 -2.68 23.41
C THR A 507 -22.56 -3.91 24.28
N PRO A 508 -22.01 -4.04 25.51
CA PRO A 508 -21.05 -3.13 26.11
C PRO A 508 -19.68 -3.19 25.41
N SER A 509 -19.01 -2.03 25.33
CA SER A 509 -17.62 -1.96 24.93
C SER A 509 -16.72 -2.53 26.03
N VAL A 510 -15.51 -2.90 25.62
CA VAL A 510 -14.39 -3.28 26.48
C VAL A 510 -13.38 -2.14 26.46
N GLU A 511 -12.99 -1.67 27.63
CA GLU A 511 -11.89 -0.72 27.78
C GLU A 511 -10.55 -1.42 27.50
N VAL A 512 -9.76 -0.82 26.61
CA VAL A 512 -8.42 -1.25 26.27
C VAL A 512 -7.46 -0.11 26.60
N GLN A 513 -6.38 -0.41 27.32
CA GLN A 513 -5.31 0.55 27.55
C GLN A 513 -4.41 0.60 26.31
N ALA A 514 -4.47 1.70 25.57
CA ALA A 514 -3.55 2.03 24.50
C ALA A 514 -2.51 3.00 25.07
N ASN A 515 -1.37 2.46 25.50
CA ASN A 515 -0.34 3.23 26.20
C ASN A 515 -0.87 3.83 27.52
N ALA A 516 -0.76 5.15 27.71
CA ALA A 516 -1.29 5.87 28.87
C ALA A 516 -2.73 6.38 28.68
N VAL A 517 -3.40 6.04 27.56
CA VAL A 517 -4.77 6.46 27.29
C VAL A 517 -5.70 5.25 27.13
N THR A 518 -6.94 5.42 27.60
CA THR A 518 -7.96 4.38 27.44
C THR A 518 -8.69 4.54 26.12
N ASP A 519 -8.97 3.43 25.46
CA ASP A 519 -9.84 3.35 24.29
C ASP A 519 -10.93 2.29 24.45
N GLU A 520 -11.95 2.36 23.60
CA GLU A 520 -13.07 1.43 23.62
C GLU A 520 -13.07 0.51 22.41
N PHE A 521 -13.23 -0.78 22.65
CA PHE A 521 -13.29 -1.82 21.63
C PHE A 521 -14.52 -2.71 21.84
N SER A 522 -14.89 -3.45 20.80
CA SER A 522 -15.83 -4.57 20.94
C SER A 522 -15.23 -5.67 21.82
N GLN A 523 -16.09 -6.53 22.35
CA GLN A 523 -15.66 -7.86 22.80
C GLN A 523 -14.88 -8.57 21.69
N LYS A 524 -14.03 -9.51 22.11
CA LYS A 524 -13.28 -10.38 21.21
C LYS A 524 -14.24 -11.18 20.32
N MET A 525 -13.99 -11.16 19.02
CA MET A 525 -14.79 -11.84 18.02
C MET A 525 -13.94 -12.81 17.19
N GLY A 526 -14.60 -13.82 16.61
CA GLY A 526 -14.00 -14.74 15.66
C GLY A 526 -13.87 -14.12 14.25
N ASP A 527 -13.18 -14.82 13.35
CA ASP A 527 -13.24 -14.48 11.94
C ASP A 527 -14.57 -14.99 11.32
N ASP A 528 -14.93 -14.47 10.16
CA ASP A 528 -16.13 -14.85 9.40
C ASP A 528 -15.82 -15.90 8.31
N CYS A 529 -14.68 -16.59 8.42
CA CYS A 529 -14.15 -17.43 7.34
C CYS A 529 -14.73 -18.83 7.30
N LEU A 530 -15.20 -19.35 8.44
CA LEU A 530 -15.84 -20.65 8.52
C LEU A 530 -17.35 -20.58 8.22
N PRO A 531 -17.99 -21.66 7.74
CA PRO A 531 -17.32 -22.84 7.18
C PRO A 531 -16.66 -22.50 5.84
N PHE A 532 -15.49 -23.08 5.59
CA PHE A 532 -14.83 -22.98 4.28
C PHE A 532 -15.71 -23.60 3.19
N GLN A 533 -15.53 -23.14 1.95
CA GLN A 533 -16.26 -23.67 0.80
C GLN A 533 -15.81 -25.10 0.43
N LEU A 534 -14.53 -25.39 0.68
CA LEU A 534 -13.90 -26.68 0.44
C LEU A 534 -13.60 -27.40 1.75
N ILE A 535 -13.48 -28.73 1.69
CA ILE A 535 -13.13 -29.55 2.84
C ILE A 535 -11.60 -29.54 3.00
N PRO A 536 -11.06 -29.08 4.15
CA PRO A 536 -9.61 -29.10 4.36
C PRO A 536 -9.10 -30.54 4.53
N PRO A 537 -7.83 -30.82 4.20
CA PRO A 537 -7.23 -32.13 4.40
C PRO A 537 -7.28 -32.60 5.86
N ARG A 538 -7.37 -33.93 6.04
CA ARG A 538 -7.39 -34.61 7.34
C ARG A 538 -6.01 -34.92 7.89
N THR A 539 -4.96 -34.70 7.10
CA THR A 539 -3.57 -34.88 7.50
C THR A 539 -2.78 -33.65 7.09
N ARG A 540 -1.72 -33.37 7.84
CA ARG A 540 -0.79 -32.31 7.48
C ARG A 540 -0.02 -32.70 6.20
N PRO A 541 0.14 -31.81 5.22
CA PRO A 541 0.85 -32.14 3.99
C PRO A 541 2.37 -32.17 4.18
N PHE A 542 2.95 -31.28 4.98
CA PHE A 542 4.39 -31.22 5.25
C PHE A 542 4.63 -31.08 6.75
N GLU A 543 5.68 -31.70 7.29
CA GLU A 543 6.08 -31.45 8.68
C GLU A 543 6.54 -30.00 8.85
N PHE A 544 6.24 -29.38 9.99
CA PHE A 544 6.50 -27.96 10.22
C PHE A 544 7.99 -27.59 10.08
N GLU A 545 8.90 -28.48 10.50
CA GLU A 545 10.35 -28.31 10.32
C GLU A 545 10.80 -28.30 8.85
N ASN A 546 9.96 -28.84 7.96
CA ASN A 546 10.17 -28.88 6.51
C ASN A 546 9.43 -27.76 5.78
N ILE A 547 8.85 -26.78 6.51
CA ILE A 547 8.26 -25.57 5.95
C ILE A 547 9.12 -24.36 6.30
N ALA A 548 9.33 -23.48 5.33
CA ALA A 548 9.94 -22.18 5.52
C ALA A 548 9.16 -21.10 4.77
N ILE A 549 9.11 -19.88 5.31
CA ILE A 549 8.50 -18.71 4.69
C ILE A 549 9.60 -17.68 4.42
N MET A 550 9.79 -17.31 3.16
CA MET A 550 10.71 -16.25 2.75
C MET A 550 9.95 -14.97 2.38
N SER A 551 10.51 -13.83 2.77
CA SER A 551 9.96 -12.49 2.60
C SER A 551 11.07 -11.49 2.29
N ASN A 552 10.72 -10.28 1.88
CA ASN A 552 11.62 -9.12 1.88
C ASN A 552 11.21 -8.08 2.94
N GLY A 553 10.46 -8.53 3.96
CA GLY A 553 9.88 -7.71 5.02
C GLY A 553 8.59 -7.00 4.62
N ARG A 554 8.15 -7.08 3.34
CA ARG A 554 6.95 -6.39 2.83
C ARG A 554 5.67 -7.25 2.85
N CYS A 555 5.73 -8.42 3.47
CA CYS A 555 4.54 -9.24 3.75
C CYS A 555 3.59 -8.44 4.63
N GLY A 556 2.39 -8.10 4.13
CA GLY A 556 1.44 -7.23 4.82
C GLY A 556 0.06 -7.85 4.98
N SER A 557 -0.75 -7.33 5.92
CA SER A 557 -2.17 -7.72 6.06
C SER A 557 -2.33 -9.24 6.24
N SER A 558 -3.25 -9.87 5.50
CA SER A 558 -3.47 -11.32 5.46
C SER A 558 -2.19 -12.16 5.27
N CYS A 559 -1.17 -11.64 4.56
CA CYS A 559 0.14 -12.30 4.48
C CYS A 559 0.83 -12.40 5.84
N SER A 560 0.82 -11.29 6.59
CA SER A 560 1.37 -11.24 7.94
C SER A 560 0.60 -12.15 8.88
N LEU A 561 -0.74 -12.11 8.84
CA LEU A 561 -1.57 -13.01 9.66
C LEU A 561 -1.22 -14.48 9.44
N PHE A 562 -1.08 -14.91 8.19
CA PHE A 562 -0.64 -16.26 7.84
C PHE A 562 0.78 -16.55 8.36
N SER A 563 1.74 -15.68 8.06
CA SER A 563 3.15 -15.91 8.41
C SER A 563 3.38 -15.96 9.92
N ILE A 564 2.69 -15.09 10.67
CA ILE A 564 2.71 -15.05 12.14
C ILE A 564 2.08 -16.31 12.72
N LEU A 565 0.91 -16.74 12.23
CA LEU A 565 0.28 -17.98 12.71
C LEU A 565 1.21 -19.19 12.52
N MET A 566 1.82 -19.31 11.33
CA MET A 566 2.72 -20.41 11.02
C MET A 566 3.98 -20.39 11.90
N HIS A 567 4.59 -19.22 12.09
CA HIS A 567 5.79 -19.10 12.89
C HIS A 567 5.50 -19.28 14.39
N VAL A 568 4.55 -18.52 14.94
CA VAL A 568 4.31 -18.46 16.40
C VAL A 568 3.70 -19.75 16.94
N ARG A 569 2.83 -20.44 16.17
CA ARG A 569 2.20 -21.69 16.65
C ARG A 569 3.05 -22.93 16.40
N TYR A 570 3.84 -22.94 15.33
CA TYR A 570 4.46 -24.16 14.84
C TYR A 570 5.97 -24.05 14.58
N GLN A 571 6.57 -22.91 14.91
CA GLN A 571 8.01 -22.66 14.72
C GLN A 571 8.48 -22.83 13.27
N VAL A 572 7.60 -22.57 12.29
CA VAL A 572 7.94 -22.56 10.87
C VAL A 572 9.04 -21.54 10.62
N LYS A 573 10.05 -21.91 9.81
CA LYS A 573 11.24 -21.08 9.60
C LYS A 573 10.88 -19.77 8.90
N THR A 574 11.38 -18.63 9.38
CA THR A 574 11.20 -17.32 8.71
C THR A 574 12.52 -16.77 8.17
N VAL A 575 12.50 -16.36 6.91
CA VAL A 575 13.66 -15.83 6.18
C VAL A 575 13.33 -14.47 5.61
N VAL A 576 14.25 -13.52 5.75
CA VAL A 576 14.26 -12.28 4.96
C VAL A 576 15.42 -12.29 3.98
N VAL A 577 15.15 -11.93 2.73
CA VAL A 577 16.18 -11.75 1.70
C VAL A 577 16.55 -10.28 1.52
N GLY A 578 17.85 -10.00 1.44
CA GLY A 578 18.39 -8.65 1.34
C GLY A 578 18.26 -7.85 2.65
N GLY A 579 18.26 -6.53 2.50
CA GLY A 579 18.14 -5.58 3.61
C GLY A 579 19.49 -5.06 4.11
N LYS A 580 19.42 -4.16 5.10
CA LYS A 580 20.62 -3.47 5.63
C LYS A 580 21.50 -4.47 6.40
N PRO A 581 22.81 -4.58 6.08
CA PRO A 581 23.72 -5.44 6.82
C PRO A 581 23.81 -5.04 8.29
N GLY A 582 23.86 -6.04 9.17
CA GLY A 582 23.99 -5.81 10.62
C GLY A 582 22.71 -5.32 11.31
N THR A 583 21.56 -5.32 10.63
CA THR A 583 20.26 -5.01 11.27
C THR A 583 19.32 -6.20 11.23
N THR A 584 18.56 -6.38 12.32
CA THR A 584 17.54 -7.43 12.40
C THR A 584 16.36 -7.07 11.50
N GLN A 585 16.15 -7.87 10.46
CA GLN A 585 15.02 -7.71 9.56
C GLN A 585 13.74 -8.27 10.16
N GLN A 586 12.61 -7.62 9.87
CA GLN A 586 11.28 -8.15 10.20
C GLN A 586 10.74 -8.96 9.02
N TYR A 587 10.15 -10.13 9.26
CA TYR A 587 9.58 -10.93 8.16
C TYR A 587 8.19 -10.42 7.71
N CYS A 588 7.53 -9.63 8.57
CA CYS A 588 6.28 -8.93 8.32
C CYS A 588 6.49 -7.42 8.27
N GLY A 589 5.66 -6.73 7.48
CA GLY A 589 5.70 -5.28 7.31
C GLY A 589 4.63 -4.54 8.09
N ILE A 590 3.38 -5.01 8.01
CA ILE A 590 2.20 -4.54 8.77
C ILE A 590 1.28 -5.73 9.02
N VAL A 591 0.60 -5.79 10.17
CA VAL A 591 -0.27 -6.92 10.51
C VAL A 591 -1.67 -6.68 9.98
N GLY A 592 -2.27 -5.54 10.33
CA GLY A 592 -3.61 -5.09 9.99
C GLY A 592 -4.65 -6.20 9.92
N GLY A 593 -5.25 -6.52 11.06
CA GLY A 593 -6.22 -7.63 11.19
C GLY A 593 -7.30 -7.62 10.10
N GLN A 594 -7.87 -6.45 9.83
CA GLN A 594 -8.57 -6.15 8.57
C GLN A 594 -8.65 -4.64 8.37
N SER A 595 -8.53 -4.23 7.12
CA SER A 595 -8.65 -2.83 6.71
C SER A 595 -9.97 -2.54 5.98
N SER A 596 -10.30 -1.25 5.91
CA SER A 596 -11.41 -0.70 5.13
C SER A 596 -11.03 0.69 4.63
N ASN A 597 -11.92 1.36 3.91
CA ASN A 597 -11.70 2.70 3.39
C ASN A 597 -12.90 3.62 3.65
N TYR A 598 -12.67 4.91 3.38
CA TYR A 598 -13.63 5.98 3.53
C TYR A 598 -14.94 5.74 2.77
N VAL A 599 -14.86 5.24 1.54
CA VAL A 599 -16.06 4.97 0.72
C VAL A 599 -16.96 3.92 1.37
N ASN A 600 -16.36 2.84 1.89
CA ASN A 600 -17.11 1.76 2.53
C ASN A 600 -17.80 2.26 3.80
N ILE A 601 -17.05 2.93 4.66
CA ILE A 601 -17.55 3.44 5.95
C ILE A 601 -18.66 4.48 5.72
N THR A 602 -18.43 5.46 4.84
CA THR A 602 -19.43 6.51 4.58
C THR A 602 -20.66 6.01 3.85
N SER A 603 -20.54 4.95 3.04
CA SER A 603 -21.70 4.28 2.46
C SER A 603 -22.61 3.67 3.52
N GLU A 604 -22.04 3.04 4.56
CA GLU A 604 -22.82 2.51 5.68
C GLU A 604 -23.48 3.63 6.47
N VAL A 605 -22.71 4.66 6.84
CA VAL A 605 -23.22 5.86 7.55
C VAL A 605 -24.40 6.48 6.81
N LYS A 606 -24.29 6.69 5.50
CA LYS A 606 -25.37 7.26 4.66
C LYS A 606 -26.56 6.32 4.52
N THR A 607 -26.32 5.02 4.31
CA THR A 607 -27.39 4.03 4.14
C THR A 607 -28.29 3.96 5.37
N TYR A 608 -27.71 4.10 6.56
CA TYR A 608 -28.42 4.10 7.83
C TYR A 608 -28.86 5.50 8.30
N GLY A 609 -28.80 6.52 7.43
CA GLY A 609 -29.36 7.85 7.72
C GLY A 609 -28.55 8.68 8.73
N LEU A 610 -27.28 8.34 8.96
CA LEU A 610 -26.40 9.00 9.93
C LEU A 610 -25.47 10.03 9.30
N ALA A 611 -25.69 10.41 8.04
CA ALA A 611 -24.84 11.38 7.32
C ALA A 611 -24.80 12.78 7.95
N ASN A 612 -25.85 13.15 8.69
CA ASN A 612 -25.95 14.44 9.38
C ASN A 612 -25.55 14.36 10.86
N ASP A 613 -25.05 13.21 11.34
CA ASP A 613 -24.52 13.10 12.70
C ASP A 613 -23.26 13.99 12.83
N PRO A 614 -23.09 14.77 13.91
CA PRO A 614 -21.91 15.63 14.08
C PRO A 614 -20.57 14.91 14.07
N LEU A 615 -20.56 13.60 14.32
CA LEU A 615 -19.35 12.75 14.26
C LEU A 615 -19.12 12.13 12.89
N ALA A 616 -20.08 12.23 11.96
CA ALA A 616 -19.95 11.67 10.63
C ALA A 616 -18.92 12.47 9.82
N PRO A 617 -18.01 11.80 9.09
CA PRO A 617 -17.11 12.50 8.18
C PRO A 617 -17.94 13.17 7.07
N PRO A 618 -17.65 14.44 6.71
CA PRO A 618 -18.28 15.09 5.57
C PRO A 618 -17.82 14.45 4.26
N ASP A 619 -18.44 14.83 3.14
CA ASP A 619 -17.96 14.42 1.81
C ASP A 619 -16.65 15.12 1.44
N PHE A 620 -15.69 14.37 0.89
CA PHE A 620 -14.51 14.95 0.27
C PHE A 620 -14.94 15.83 -0.92
N LEU A 621 -14.34 17.02 -1.00
CA LEU A 621 -14.46 17.92 -2.15
C LEU A 621 -13.39 17.64 -3.22
N THR A 622 -12.30 17.00 -2.83
CA THR A 622 -11.18 16.60 -3.69
C THR A 622 -11.29 15.14 -4.12
N ASN A 623 -10.64 14.77 -5.21
CA ASN A 623 -10.52 13.37 -5.65
C ASN A 623 -9.56 12.61 -4.73
N SER A 624 -10.06 12.28 -3.54
CA SER A 624 -9.26 11.68 -2.46
C SER A 624 -9.79 10.32 -2.04
N GLU A 625 -8.89 9.52 -1.48
CA GLU A 625 -9.24 8.29 -0.77
C GLU A 625 -8.48 8.22 0.54
N GLN A 626 -9.11 7.62 1.54
CA GLN A 626 -8.52 7.36 2.84
C GLN A 626 -8.83 5.93 3.27
N GLY A 627 -7.86 5.29 3.87
CA GLY A 627 -7.91 3.93 4.38
C GLY A 627 -7.81 3.96 5.89
N ILE A 628 -8.30 2.90 6.51
CA ILE A 628 -8.19 2.66 7.93
C ILE A 628 -7.90 1.18 8.20
N VAL A 629 -7.17 0.89 9.28
CA VAL A 629 -7.34 -0.38 9.98
C VAL A 629 -8.71 -0.39 10.64
N PHE A 630 -9.56 -1.33 10.24
CA PHE A 630 -10.92 -1.48 10.77
C PHE A 630 -10.95 -2.36 12.04
N ARG A 631 -10.17 -3.44 12.08
CA ARG A 631 -10.06 -4.32 13.25
C ARG A 631 -8.62 -4.78 13.48
N LEU A 632 -8.26 -4.90 14.76
CA LEU A 632 -6.96 -5.41 15.20
C LEU A 632 -7.06 -6.89 15.57
N ALA A 633 -6.08 -7.68 15.15
CA ALA A 633 -5.98 -9.09 15.50
C ALA A 633 -5.34 -9.25 16.88
N TYR A 634 -5.83 -10.17 17.69
CA TYR A 634 -5.19 -10.58 18.94
C TYR A 634 -4.01 -11.50 18.68
N SER A 635 -3.00 -11.39 19.53
CA SER A 635 -1.80 -12.21 19.40
C SER A 635 -2.08 -13.69 19.63
N PRO A 636 -1.53 -14.59 18.78
CA PRO A 636 -1.62 -16.03 19.02
C PRO A 636 -0.77 -16.49 20.21
N SER A 637 0.27 -15.74 20.62
CA SER A 637 1.09 -16.07 21.80
C SER A 637 0.61 -15.39 23.08
N ASP A 638 -0.07 -14.25 22.98
CA ASP A 638 -0.72 -13.58 24.11
C ASP A 638 -2.13 -13.08 23.71
N PRO A 639 -3.19 -13.85 23.98
CA PRO A 639 -4.53 -13.47 23.56
C PRO A 639 -5.06 -12.22 24.29
N SER A 640 -4.35 -11.64 25.25
CA SER A 640 -4.76 -10.39 25.92
C SER A 640 -4.34 -9.12 25.18
N THR A 641 -3.39 -9.20 24.24
CA THR A 641 -2.86 -8.04 23.52
C THR A 641 -3.11 -8.13 22.01
N PHE A 642 -3.08 -6.98 21.33
CA PHE A 642 -3.11 -6.93 19.87
C PHE A 642 -1.75 -7.31 19.26
N GLU A 643 -1.78 -7.97 18.11
CA GLU A 643 -0.59 -8.42 17.38
C GLU A 643 0.09 -7.29 16.60
N GLU A 644 -0.65 -6.24 16.25
CA GLU A 644 -0.22 -5.09 15.41
C GLU A 644 1.06 -4.41 15.90
N PHE A 645 1.32 -4.46 17.21
CA PHE A 645 2.40 -3.71 17.85
C PHE A 645 3.55 -4.60 18.32
N ARG A 646 3.57 -5.87 17.90
CA ARG A 646 4.63 -6.81 18.25
C ARG A 646 5.72 -6.83 17.17
N SER A 647 6.95 -7.08 17.59
CA SER A 647 8.05 -7.33 16.66
C SER A 647 8.01 -8.76 16.13
N HIS A 648 8.34 -8.90 14.84
CA HIS A 648 8.40 -10.15 14.07
C HIS A 648 9.79 -10.32 13.44
N PRO A 649 10.86 -10.47 14.25
CA PRO A 649 12.20 -10.63 13.71
C PRO A 649 12.30 -11.94 12.92
N ALA A 650 12.89 -11.88 11.73
CA ALA A 650 13.18 -13.07 10.95
C ALA A 650 14.27 -13.91 11.65
N GLN A 651 14.12 -15.23 11.62
CA GLN A 651 15.15 -16.13 12.16
C GLN A 651 16.44 -16.09 11.32
N TYR A 652 16.29 -15.89 10.02
CA TYR A 652 17.40 -15.82 9.08
C TYR A 652 17.28 -14.56 8.21
N THR A 653 18.42 -13.91 7.97
CA THR A 653 18.54 -12.87 6.95
C THR A 653 19.62 -13.31 5.98
N PHE A 654 19.26 -13.56 4.72
CA PHE A 654 20.19 -13.97 3.68
C PHE A 654 20.40 -12.84 2.68
N PRO A 655 21.65 -12.51 2.33
CA PRO A 655 21.88 -11.45 1.35
C PRO A 655 21.51 -11.90 -0.06
N LEU A 656 21.20 -10.94 -0.91
CA LEU A 656 21.12 -11.18 -2.35
C LEU A 656 22.54 -11.25 -2.93
N LEU A 657 22.72 -12.13 -3.91
CA LEU A 657 23.97 -12.29 -4.65
C LEU A 657 23.76 -11.81 -6.09
N PRO A 658 24.82 -11.42 -6.80
CA PRO A 658 24.72 -11.12 -8.23
C PRO A 658 24.11 -12.26 -9.06
N SER A 659 24.28 -13.52 -8.62
CA SER A 659 23.72 -14.71 -9.27
C SER A 659 22.26 -14.99 -8.91
N THR A 660 21.71 -14.39 -7.85
CA THR A 660 20.36 -14.68 -7.35
C THR A 660 19.39 -13.50 -7.48
N VAL A 661 19.90 -12.26 -7.52
CA VAL A 661 19.05 -11.06 -7.53
C VAL A 661 17.97 -11.11 -8.59
N ASN A 662 18.36 -11.42 -9.83
CA ASN A 662 17.49 -11.46 -11.02
C ASN A 662 17.04 -12.89 -11.40
N ASP A 663 17.25 -13.89 -10.56
CA ASP A 663 16.90 -15.28 -10.89
C ASP A 663 16.19 -15.92 -9.71
N LEU A 664 14.85 -15.90 -9.74
CA LEU A 664 14.02 -16.43 -8.66
C LEU A 664 14.28 -17.92 -8.40
N LYS A 665 14.57 -18.72 -9.44
CA LYS A 665 14.90 -20.14 -9.25
C LYS A 665 16.23 -20.28 -8.54
N ALA A 666 17.25 -19.54 -8.95
CA ALA A 666 18.56 -19.55 -8.29
C ALA A 666 18.46 -19.05 -6.84
N LEU A 667 17.63 -18.04 -6.57
CA LEU A 667 17.36 -17.55 -5.22
C LEU A 667 16.69 -18.63 -4.36
N TRP A 668 15.64 -19.29 -4.86
CA TRP A 668 14.97 -20.38 -4.13
C TRP A 668 15.91 -21.57 -3.88
N GLU A 669 16.74 -21.93 -4.86
CA GLU A 669 17.76 -22.98 -4.73
C GLU A 669 18.80 -22.63 -3.64
N ASP A 670 19.33 -21.40 -3.65
CA ASP A 670 20.28 -20.92 -2.63
C ASP A 670 19.66 -20.92 -1.22
N ILE A 671 18.43 -20.42 -1.07
CA ILE A 671 17.71 -20.42 0.20
C ILE A 671 17.46 -21.85 0.69
N ALA A 672 17.02 -22.75 -0.19
CA ALA A 672 16.73 -24.14 0.18
C ALA A 672 18.00 -24.86 0.68
N VAL A 673 19.14 -24.65 0.01
CA VAL A 673 20.43 -25.23 0.42
C VAL A 673 20.87 -24.72 1.80
N ARG A 674 20.69 -23.43 2.08
CA ARG A 674 21.04 -22.83 3.39
C ARG A 674 20.14 -23.34 4.52
N LEU A 675 18.85 -23.51 4.25
CA LEU A 675 17.87 -23.90 5.27
C LEU A 675 17.88 -25.40 5.60
N TRP A 676 18.14 -26.22 4.58
CA TRP A 676 18.11 -27.67 4.70
C TRP A 676 19.36 -28.29 4.05
N PRO A 677 20.54 -28.11 4.66
CA PRO A 677 21.77 -28.71 4.17
C PRO A 677 21.64 -30.24 4.08
N ALA A 678 22.33 -30.82 3.09
CA ALA A 678 22.25 -32.24 2.74
C ALA A 678 22.76 -33.17 3.84
#